data_AF-A0A1G9JCM2-F1
#
_entry.id   AF-A0A1G9JCM2-F1
#
_cell.length_a   1.000
_cell.length_b   1.000
_cell.length_c   1.000
_cell.angle_alpha   90.00
_cell.angle_beta   90.00
_cell.angle_gamma   90.00
#
_symmetry.space_group_name_H-M   'P 1'
#
loop_
_entity.id
_entity.type
_entity.pdbx_description
1 polymer ?
#
loop_
_entity_poly.entity_id
_entity_poly.type
_entity_poly.pdbx_seq_one_letter_code
_entity_poly.pdbx_strand_id
1 'polypeptide(L)'
;MRHPAPALDGPLVGGPPGLADLDRLLAGESVDERAVERLCDFVDARLDCADFRVLTLLRVAHADNPHVSGGLRERIRSTLLGFRYWMDEAGSDSMCFWSENHQVVFATAEYLAGQRYPDDVFTNPGPGGRRLTGRDRMARAGARLADWYADRLRFGYTEWLSPTYYEEDAAALALMVDLCRDPALTEAARTTLDLLLLDVALHRFDGVLAASAGRAYEQQKLWPESAEITPIADHAFGRAGSRPLERLAGLFLTSSYETPAAIVAVANSRPSAAGETVRQSFGLDVGEVAQRLGSATSERPGLFFWLMEAFTTPESIRVTMDLLRRWRLRDNRFLAPLGSFSRVPAPLLPALVRLLNPATQGVAIQRADVTTWRTPHVQLSSAQRHQPGGFGDQQHLWQATLPGPVPVFATHPGVPMFDDAARNVSPSRWVGNGINPYLGQDGRVLLALWDLRVRGGFLERRRQRHTHLYWPTTRFDESRRGRHAGGGDWLAARCGDGYVGVISTVSLVEGSSPDELVAPGSVTGWTVKVGDAHLDGDFDRFCADLAATVVALDRGRRGHLVVGRHRLDRSGLRADSVPVPAHHPRLDSPWGAAPRFPDRIEVTCGGHTWEASPRGTDAATRASAERGSDVAERALRTAVELCDSLVARQREVAPWMWGPALFGYALGRLDEQLGEPRYREHLLRYARHHLAHPPRIDYSDHVAPALVTFALQQRGYDEFAPLTERAVDYIRTAPRVVDDAVNHLGRSAWNRLYPRSVWVDSLMMFSVFPALHGAATGDRRLVDTAARQPAQYARRMLDPGTDLWHHSYWARAGRPHPRSFWARGNGWVVAALPMILDALPPDHPERGPIVDLLRRTSAALRDRQRPDGTWPTVLGPRPGGYRELSATALISAGWSHAVRAGHLPEEYRGPALRALDAVTRAVERRDGAVHLPEISGPTIPLPVFGRLGYLLVPTGRDHPWGVAAYVLAALEAQDGPA
;
A
#
# COMPACT_ATOMS: atom_id res chain seq x y z
N MET A 1 -0.73 -30.69 33.79
CA MET A 1 -1.59 -31.43 32.85
C MET A 1 -2.05 -30.44 31.80
N ARG A 2 -1.57 -30.55 30.55
CA ARG A 2 -1.97 -29.68 29.45
C ARG A 2 -3.26 -30.26 28.87
N HIS A 3 -4.39 -29.56 29.01
CA HIS A 3 -5.57 -29.89 28.23
C HIS A 3 -5.23 -29.73 26.74
N PRO A 4 -5.61 -30.69 25.88
CA PRO A 4 -5.52 -30.49 24.45
C PRO A 4 -6.49 -29.36 24.08
N ALA A 5 -6.00 -28.33 23.41
CA ALA A 5 -6.86 -27.35 22.76
C ALA A 5 -7.77 -28.12 21.77
N PRO A 6 -9.07 -27.76 21.67
CA PRO A 6 -9.98 -28.42 20.74
C PRO A 6 -9.42 -28.32 19.32
N ALA A 7 -9.65 -29.37 18.54
CA ALA A 7 -9.28 -29.41 17.13
C ALA A 7 -9.84 -28.16 16.44
N LEU A 8 -8.99 -27.50 15.66
CA LEU A 8 -9.43 -26.45 14.74
C LEU A 8 -10.36 -27.13 13.75
N ASP A 9 -11.66 -26.85 13.90
CA ASP A 9 -12.69 -27.25 12.95
C ASP A 9 -12.29 -26.78 11.55
N GLY A 10 -12.64 -27.56 10.54
CA GLY A 10 -12.37 -27.27 9.13
C GLY A 10 -13.02 -25.96 8.65
N PRO A 11 -13.12 -25.72 7.32
CA PRO A 11 -13.82 -24.53 6.84
C PRO A 11 -15.20 -24.52 7.51
N LEU A 12 -15.53 -23.42 8.20
CA LEU A 12 -16.81 -23.23 8.85
C LEU A 12 -17.89 -23.41 7.77
N VAL A 13 -18.49 -24.59 7.71
CA VAL A 13 -19.68 -24.83 6.90
C VAL A 13 -20.73 -23.89 7.46
N GLY A 14 -21.00 -22.78 6.74
CA GLY A 14 -21.91 -21.73 7.18
C GLY A 14 -21.29 -20.39 7.58
N GLY A 15 -20.06 -20.05 7.20
CA GLY A 15 -19.47 -18.72 7.38
C GLY A 15 -19.13 -18.33 8.84
N PRO A 16 -18.54 -17.14 9.07
CA PRO A 16 -18.18 -16.69 10.42
C PRO A 16 -19.41 -16.41 11.29
N PRO A 17 -19.39 -16.74 12.59
CA PRO A 17 -20.55 -16.54 13.47
C PRO A 17 -20.81 -15.06 13.75
N GLY A 18 -22.08 -14.67 13.65
CA GLY A 18 -22.67 -13.39 14.01
C GLY A 18 -23.57 -13.49 15.25
N LEU A 19 -24.72 -12.81 15.22
CA LEU A 19 -25.68 -12.77 16.33
C LEU A 19 -27.10 -13.00 15.82
N ALA A 20 -27.71 -14.14 16.16
CA ALA A 20 -29.06 -14.49 15.74
C ALA A 20 -30.13 -13.43 16.13
N ASP A 21 -29.96 -12.80 17.29
CA ASP A 21 -30.86 -11.75 17.81
C ASP A 21 -30.58 -10.35 17.22
N LEU A 22 -29.94 -10.22 16.05
CA LEU A 22 -29.54 -8.91 15.52
C LEU A 22 -30.73 -7.97 15.24
N ASP A 23 -31.84 -8.49 14.70
CA ASP A 23 -33.06 -7.68 14.50
C ASP A 23 -33.63 -7.20 15.84
N ARG A 24 -33.63 -8.07 16.86
CA ARG A 24 -34.10 -7.75 18.22
C ARG A 24 -33.20 -6.73 18.89
N LEU A 25 -31.88 -6.85 18.70
CA LEU A 25 -30.91 -5.87 19.17
C LEU A 25 -31.23 -4.47 18.62
N LEU A 26 -31.51 -4.37 17.32
CA LEU A 26 -31.79 -3.10 16.63
C LEU A 26 -33.18 -2.54 16.93
N ALA A 27 -34.15 -3.42 17.21
CA ALA A 27 -35.49 -3.04 17.65
C ALA A 27 -35.55 -2.58 19.12
N GLY A 28 -34.43 -2.64 19.86
CA GLY A 28 -34.41 -2.30 21.27
C GLY A 28 -35.05 -3.38 22.16
N GLU A 29 -35.04 -4.64 21.74
CA GLU A 29 -35.56 -5.79 22.50
C GLU A 29 -34.44 -6.56 23.23
N SER A 30 -34.82 -7.54 24.07
CA SER A 30 -33.85 -8.40 24.75
C SER A 30 -33.08 -9.30 23.79
N VAL A 31 -31.81 -9.54 24.08
CA VAL A 31 -30.89 -10.40 23.32
C VAL A 31 -30.33 -11.50 24.22
N ASP A 32 -29.90 -12.64 23.65
CA ASP A 32 -29.14 -13.65 24.39
C ASP A 32 -27.76 -13.13 24.75
N GLU A 33 -27.64 -12.52 25.93
CA GLU A 33 -26.38 -12.00 26.46
C GLU A 33 -25.28 -13.06 26.52
N ARG A 34 -25.63 -14.33 26.78
CA ARG A 34 -24.64 -15.42 26.82
C ARG A 34 -24.06 -15.70 25.45
N ALA A 35 -24.79 -15.46 24.37
CA ALA A 35 -24.25 -15.56 23.01
C ALA A 35 -23.17 -14.49 22.78
N VAL A 36 -23.42 -13.26 23.23
CA VAL A 36 -22.46 -12.16 23.12
C VAL A 36 -21.22 -12.40 24.00
N GLU A 37 -21.39 -12.93 25.21
CA GLU A 37 -20.26 -13.32 26.08
C GLU A 37 -19.36 -14.37 25.42
N ARG A 38 -19.94 -15.38 24.75
CA ARG A 38 -19.15 -16.38 24.00
C ARG A 38 -18.33 -15.76 22.88
N LEU A 39 -18.84 -14.70 22.23
CA LEU A 39 -18.07 -13.94 21.24
C LEU A 39 -16.87 -13.26 21.91
N CYS A 40 -17.08 -12.58 23.06
CA CYS A 40 -16.01 -11.96 23.84
C CYS A 40 -14.91 -12.97 24.24
N ASP A 41 -15.29 -14.15 24.71
CA ASP A 41 -14.34 -15.19 25.12
C ASP A 41 -13.46 -15.66 23.96
N PHE A 42 -14.03 -15.79 22.76
CA PHE A 42 -13.28 -16.12 21.56
C PHE A 42 -12.31 -15.01 21.13
N VAL A 43 -12.77 -13.75 21.19
CA VAL A 43 -11.95 -12.58 20.85
C VAL A 43 -10.78 -12.43 21.83
N ASP A 44 -11.01 -12.59 23.12
CA ASP A 44 -9.97 -12.49 24.15
C ASP A 44 -8.90 -13.59 24.02
N ALA A 45 -9.29 -14.77 23.52
CA ALA A 45 -8.37 -15.86 23.21
C ALA A 45 -7.48 -15.59 21.98
N ARG A 46 -7.76 -14.52 21.19
CA ARG A 46 -6.99 -14.12 20.00
C ARG A 46 -6.78 -15.26 19.00
N LEU A 47 -7.84 -16.05 18.82
CA LEU A 47 -7.87 -17.15 17.87
C LEU A 47 -8.01 -16.60 16.44
N ASP A 48 -7.65 -17.40 15.45
CA ASP A 48 -7.86 -17.04 14.06
C ASP A 48 -9.34 -16.70 13.79
N CYS A 49 -9.61 -15.71 12.94
CA CYS A 49 -10.95 -15.15 12.70
C CYS A 49 -11.62 -14.45 13.91
N ALA A 50 -10.86 -14.05 14.95
CA ALA A 50 -11.40 -13.28 16.07
C ALA A 50 -11.93 -11.90 15.63
N ASP A 51 -11.29 -11.29 14.63
CA ASP A 51 -11.64 -10.00 14.04
C ASP A 51 -13.06 -9.98 13.41
N PHE A 52 -13.49 -11.08 12.78
CA PHE A 52 -14.87 -11.20 12.30
C PHE A 52 -15.89 -11.05 13.44
N ARG A 53 -15.62 -11.65 14.60
CA ARG A 53 -16.50 -11.56 15.79
C ARG A 53 -16.47 -10.16 16.41
N VAL A 54 -15.34 -9.45 16.30
CA VAL A 54 -15.22 -8.05 16.74
C VAL A 54 -16.23 -7.15 16.02
N LEU A 55 -16.52 -7.37 14.72
CA LEU A 55 -17.54 -6.59 14.02
C LEU A 55 -18.93 -6.71 14.67
N THR A 56 -19.32 -7.93 15.06
CA THR A 56 -20.57 -8.19 15.77
C THR A 56 -20.57 -7.54 17.15
N LEU A 57 -19.47 -7.63 17.90
CA LEU A 57 -19.32 -6.96 19.19
C LEU A 57 -19.43 -5.43 19.07
N LEU A 58 -18.89 -4.85 17.99
CA LEU A 58 -18.99 -3.42 17.72
C LEU A 58 -20.43 -2.99 17.43
N ARG A 59 -21.19 -3.79 16.66
CA ARG A 59 -22.62 -3.54 16.45
C ARG A 59 -23.37 -3.50 17.78
N VAL A 60 -23.12 -4.44 18.69
CA VAL A 60 -23.71 -4.44 20.05
C VAL A 60 -23.24 -3.23 20.87
N ALA A 61 -21.95 -2.88 20.82
CA ALA A 61 -21.37 -1.78 21.59
C ALA A 61 -21.94 -0.41 21.19
N HIS A 62 -22.25 -0.22 19.90
CA HIS A 62 -22.82 1.01 19.35
C HIS A 62 -24.36 1.03 19.38
N ALA A 63 -25.03 -0.10 19.63
CA ALA A 63 -26.48 -0.15 19.74
C ALA A 63 -27.00 0.57 21.00
N ASP A 64 -27.97 1.46 20.82
CA ASP A 64 -28.70 2.13 21.90
C ASP A 64 -29.87 1.26 22.39
N ASN A 65 -29.55 0.04 22.83
CA ASN A 65 -30.54 -0.92 23.32
C ASN A 65 -30.55 -0.99 24.86
N PRO A 66 -31.63 -0.53 25.55
CA PRO A 66 -31.68 -0.50 27.01
C PRO A 66 -31.72 -1.89 27.67
N HIS A 67 -32.03 -2.95 26.91
CA HIS A 67 -32.05 -4.34 27.39
C HIS A 67 -30.68 -5.03 27.35
N VAL A 68 -29.64 -4.39 26.81
CA VAL A 68 -28.25 -4.85 26.96
C VAL A 68 -27.72 -4.39 28.31
N SER A 69 -27.48 -5.34 29.21
CA SER A 69 -27.08 -5.09 30.59
C SER A 69 -25.78 -4.29 30.70
N GLY A 70 -25.68 -3.48 31.77
CA GLY A 70 -24.45 -2.72 32.04
C GLY A 70 -23.22 -3.63 32.22
N GLY A 71 -23.42 -4.84 32.76
CA GLY A 71 -22.37 -5.85 32.89
C GLY A 71 -21.85 -6.33 31.54
N LEU A 72 -22.76 -6.65 30.60
CA LEU A 72 -22.37 -7.04 29.25
C LEU A 72 -21.69 -5.90 28.49
N ARG A 73 -22.17 -4.65 28.63
CA ARG A 73 -21.53 -3.47 28.00
C ARG A 73 -20.09 -3.28 28.46
N GLU A 74 -19.81 -3.47 29.75
CA GLU A 74 -18.45 -3.39 30.28
C GLU A 74 -17.59 -4.58 29.86
N ARG A 75 -18.17 -5.80 29.79
CA ARG A 75 -17.50 -6.99 29.24
C ARG A 75 -17.02 -6.76 27.80
N ILE A 76 -17.89 -6.22 26.94
CA ILE A 76 -17.57 -5.87 25.55
C ILE A 76 -16.49 -4.79 25.49
N ARG A 77 -16.63 -3.72 26.28
CA ARG A 77 -15.62 -2.65 26.36
C ARG A 77 -14.25 -3.20 26.71
N SER A 78 -14.16 -4.07 27.73
CA SER A 78 -12.91 -4.69 28.15
C SER A 78 -12.26 -5.49 27.03
N THR A 79 -13.04 -6.33 26.33
CA THR A 79 -12.58 -7.09 25.16
C THR A 79 -12.08 -6.17 24.06
N LEU A 80 -12.85 -5.15 23.67
CA LEU A 80 -12.47 -4.23 22.60
C LEU A 80 -11.22 -3.41 22.95
N LEU A 81 -11.07 -2.96 24.20
CA LEU A 81 -9.88 -2.23 24.63
C LEU A 81 -8.64 -3.15 24.70
N GLY A 82 -8.82 -4.44 25.01
CA GLY A 82 -7.76 -5.44 25.12
C GLY A 82 -7.39 -6.16 23.82
N PHE A 83 -8.15 -5.95 22.75
CA PHE A 83 -7.90 -6.60 21.47
C PHE A 83 -6.64 -6.08 20.78
N ARG A 84 -6.00 -6.95 19.99
CA ARG A 84 -4.83 -6.62 19.16
C ARG A 84 -5.32 -6.29 17.75
N TYR A 85 -5.26 -5.02 17.39
CA TYR A 85 -5.86 -4.55 16.14
C TYR A 85 -4.94 -4.61 14.93
N TRP A 86 -3.63 -4.79 15.11
CA TRP A 86 -2.70 -4.86 13.98
C TRP A 86 -1.41 -5.61 14.27
N MET A 87 -0.68 -5.92 13.20
CA MET A 87 0.52 -6.75 13.18
C MET A 87 1.70 -6.17 13.96
N ASP A 88 1.85 -4.85 13.97
CA ASP A 88 2.95 -4.14 14.64
C ASP A 88 2.74 -3.95 16.15
N GLU A 89 1.58 -4.37 16.67
CA GLU A 89 1.28 -4.34 18.09
C GLU A 89 1.86 -5.55 18.82
N ALA A 90 2.12 -5.39 20.11
CA ALA A 90 2.67 -6.46 20.93
C ALA A 90 1.71 -7.64 21.04
N GLY A 91 2.24 -8.84 20.84
CA GLY A 91 1.51 -10.09 20.97
C GLY A 91 2.11 -11.19 20.11
N SER A 92 1.86 -12.44 20.50
CA SER A 92 2.04 -13.60 19.65
C SER A 92 0.73 -14.39 19.71
N ASP A 93 0.11 -14.59 18.56
CA ASP A 93 -1.19 -15.21 18.39
C ASP A 93 -1.30 -15.89 17.01
N SER A 94 -2.41 -16.59 16.78
CA SER A 94 -2.65 -17.34 15.55
C SER A 94 -3.41 -16.55 14.48
N MET A 95 -3.77 -15.29 14.73
CA MET A 95 -4.62 -14.51 13.81
C MET A 95 -3.94 -14.25 12.46
N CYS A 96 -4.71 -14.39 11.39
CA CYS A 96 -4.38 -13.87 10.07
C CYS A 96 -4.73 -12.36 10.01
N PHE A 97 -3.78 -11.51 9.62
CA PHE A 97 -3.98 -10.05 9.55
C PHE A 97 -3.96 -9.49 8.13
N TRP A 98 -3.64 -10.33 7.14
CA TRP A 98 -3.08 -9.84 5.89
C TRP A 98 -3.94 -10.06 4.66
N SER A 99 -4.84 -11.04 4.61
CA SER A 99 -5.69 -11.21 3.42
C SER A 99 -6.52 -9.95 3.16
N GLU A 100 -7.04 -9.80 1.93
CA GLU A 100 -7.79 -8.60 1.55
C GLU A 100 -8.93 -8.29 2.52
N ASN A 101 -9.73 -9.31 2.86
CA ASN A 101 -10.81 -9.20 3.83
C ASN A 101 -10.33 -8.86 5.25
N HIS A 102 -9.28 -9.52 5.76
CA HIS A 102 -8.76 -9.24 7.10
C HIS A 102 -8.25 -7.79 7.21
N GLN A 103 -7.60 -7.25 6.17
CA GLN A 103 -7.11 -5.87 6.23
C GLN A 103 -8.24 -4.85 6.43
N VAL A 104 -9.36 -4.99 5.74
CA VAL A 104 -10.52 -4.09 5.91
C VAL A 104 -11.26 -4.36 7.21
N VAL A 105 -11.40 -5.62 7.64
CA VAL A 105 -12.05 -5.98 8.90
C VAL A 105 -11.28 -5.42 10.09
N PHE A 106 -9.97 -5.66 10.19
CA PHE A 106 -9.16 -5.14 11.29
C PHE A 106 -9.12 -3.60 11.31
N ALA A 107 -9.06 -2.95 10.14
CA ALA A 107 -9.09 -1.50 10.07
C ALA A 107 -10.47 -0.93 10.47
N THR A 108 -11.56 -1.56 10.04
CA THR A 108 -12.93 -1.21 10.47
C THR A 108 -13.08 -1.38 11.98
N ALA A 109 -12.62 -2.51 12.50
CA ALA A 109 -12.66 -2.82 13.92
C ALA A 109 -11.88 -1.79 14.76
N GLU A 110 -10.65 -1.46 14.34
CA GLU A 110 -9.82 -0.47 15.04
C GLU A 110 -10.45 0.93 15.02
N TYR A 111 -11.00 1.33 13.87
CA TYR A 111 -11.63 2.64 13.70
C TYR A 111 -12.87 2.78 14.59
N LEU A 112 -13.81 1.82 14.50
CA LEU A 112 -15.08 1.89 15.22
C LEU A 112 -14.94 1.66 16.73
N ALA A 113 -13.97 0.86 17.16
CA ALA A 113 -13.64 0.75 18.58
C ALA A 113 -13.07 2.07 19.11
N GLY A 114 -12.13 2.68 18.37
CA GLY A 114 -11.58 3.99 18.71
C GLY A 114 -12.66 5.09 18.73
N GLN A 115 -13.61 5.05 17.79
CA GLN A 115 -14.74 5.98 17.75
C GLN A 115 -15.69 5.81 18.93
N ARG A 116 -15.91 4.57 19.39
CA ARG A 116 -16.78 4.30 20.54
C ARG A 116 -16.19 4.81 21.85
N TYR A 117 -14.87 4.73 21.97
CA TYR A 117 -14.10 4.99 23.19
C TYR A 117 -12.93 5.95 22.91
N PRO A 118 -13.19 7.20 22.49
CA PRO A 118 -12.16 8.09 21.93
C PRO A 118 -11.06 8.47 22.94
N ASP A 119 -11.42 8.63 24.20
CA ASP A 119 -10.51 9.06 25.27
C ASP A 119 -9.94 7.89 26.09
N ASP A 120 -10.43 6.67 25.86
CA ASP A 120 -9.91 5.48 26.55
C ASP A 120 -8.55 5.08 26.00
N VAL A 121 -7.72 4.52 26.88
CA VAL A 121 -6.43 3.94 26.54
C VAL A 121 -6.59 2.44 26.30
N PHE A 122 -6.31 2.00 25.07
CA PHE A 122 -6.37 0.60 24.72
C PHE A 122 -5.23 -0.18 25.38
N THR A 123 -5.56 -1.35 25.92
CA THR A 123 -4.69 -2.05 26.85
C THR A 123 -3.66 -2.94 26.16
N ASN A 124 -3.86 -3.30 24.89
CA ASN A 124 -2.81 -3.93 24.08
C ASN A 124 -1.75 -2.89 23.65
N PRO A 125 -0.45 -3.08 23.98
CA PRO A 125 0.59 -2.12 23.59
C PRO A 125 0.75 -2.02 22.08
N GLY A 126 0.68 -0.80 21.55
CA GLY A 126 0.92 -0.48 20.16
C GLY A 126 2.42 -0.42 19.79
N PRO A 127 2.75 0.17 18.62
CA PRO A 127 4.11 0.24 18.11
C PRO A 127 5.08 0.87 19.11
N GLY A 128 6.25 0.24 19.30
CA GLY A 128 7.25 0.69 20.26
C GLY A 128 6.84 0.55 21.74
N GLY A 129 5.75 -0.17 22.03
CA GLY A 129 5.24 -0.37 23.39
C GLY A 129 4.34 0.76 23.90
N ARG A 130 4.02 1.76 23.07
CA ARG A 130 3.11 2.87 23.41
C ARG A 130 1.66 2.37 23.42
N ARG A 131 0.90 2.65 24.49
CA ARG A 131 -0.55 2.44 24.49
C ARG A 131 -1.24 3.57 23.71
N LEU A 132 -2.20 3.21 22.89
CA LEU A 132 -2.91 4.13 21.99
C LEU A 132 -4.25 4.55 22.59
N THR A 133 -4.61 5.82 22.44
CA THR A 133 -5.97 6.29 22.73
C THR A 133 -6.94 5.90 21.62
N GLY A 134 -8.25 5.94 21.87
CA GLY A 134 -9.25 5.75 20.82
C GLY A 134 -9.06 6.70 19.63
N ARG A 135 -8.72 7.97 19.88
CA ARG A 135 -8.38 8.94 18.83
C ARG A 135 -7.14 8.55 18.01
N ASP A 136 -6.07 8.06 18.66
CA ASP A 136 -4.89 7.54 17.95
C ASP A 136 -5.28 6.37 17.03
N ARG A 137 -6.14 5.47 17.52
CA ARG A 137 -6.63 4.29 16.76
C ARG A 137 -7.46 4.69 15.55
N MET A 138 -8.40 5.62 15.73
CA MET A 138 -9.20 6.17 14.61
C MET A 138 -8.31 6.77 13.52
N ALA A 139 -7.34 7.62 13.90
CA ALA A 139 -6.47 8.29 12.93
C ALA A 139 -5.65 7.28 12.11
N ARG A 140 -5.11 6.25 12.78
CA ARG A 140 -4.31 5.20 12.17
C ARG A 140 -5.13 4.30 11.25
N ALA A 141 -6.27 3.82 11.74
CA ALA A 141 -7.13 2.93 10.99
C ALA A 141 -7.83 3.63 9.82
N GLY A 142 -8.24 4.88 10.00
CA GLY A 142 -8.84 5.69 8.94
C GLY A 142 -7.90 5.91 7.75
N ALA A 143 -6.59 6.05 7.99
CA ALA A 143 -5.61 6.12 6.91
C ALA A 143 -5.52 4.81 6.11
N ARG A 144 -5.54 3.65 6.80
CA ARG A 144 -5.54 2.34 6.13
C ARG A 144 -6.83 2.08 5.36
N LEU A 145 -7.98 2.45 5.92
CA LEU A 145 -9.28 2.32 5.24
C LEU A 145 -9.31 3.17 3.97
N ALA A 146 -8.87 4.43 4.04
CA ALA A 146 -8.82 5.31 2.87
C ALA A 146 -7.94 4.73 1.74
N ASP A 147 -6.74 4.25 2.07
CA ASP A 147 -5.86 3.59 1.10
C ASP A 147 -6.50 2.32 0.52
N TRP A 148 -7.12 1.49 1.36
CA TRP A 148 -7.76 0.23 0.93
C TRP A 148 -8.96 0.49 -0.01
N TYR A 149 -9.85 1.44 0.32
CA TYR A 149 -10.99 1.82 -0.52
C TYR A 149 -10.53 2.36 -1.88
N ALA A 150 -9.54 3.25 -1.87
CA ALA A 150 -8.99 3.81 -3.10
C ALA A 150 -8.37 2.74 -3.99
N ASP A 151 -7.65 1.77 -3.40
CA ASP A 151 -7.04 0.67 -4.14
C ASP A 151 -8.11 -0.25 -4.77
N ARG A 152 -9.26 -0.51 -4.11
CA ARG A 152 -10.37 -1.28 -4.71
C ARG A 152 -10.96 -0.59 -5.93
N LEU A 153 -11.17 0.73 -5.87
CA LEU A 153 -11.69 1.48 -7.01
C LEU A 153 -10.70 1.56 -8.18
N ARG A 154 -9.39 1.61 -7.89
CA ARG A 154 -8.34 1.68 -8.93
C ARG A 154 -8.04 0.32 -9.57
N PHE A 155 -8.02 -0.75 -8.78
CA PHE A 155 -7.48 -2.04 -9.20
C PHE A 155 -8.52 -3.17 -9.22
N GLY A 156 -9.69 -2.97 -8.62
CA GLY A 156 -10.69 -4.03 -8.37
C GLY A 156 -10.24 -4.97 -7.26
N TYR A 157 -11.16 -5.67 -6.60
CA TYR A 157 -10.86 -6.65 -5.54
C TYR A 157 -9.82 -7.68 -5.98
N THR A 158 -8.78 -7.88 -5.16
CA THR A 158 -7.69 -8.82 -5.42
C THR A 158 -8.17 -10.24 -5.21
N GLU A 159 -8.97 -10.50 -4.17
CA GLU A 159 -9.67 -11.76 -3.96
C GLU A 159 -10.90 -11.83 -4.90
N TRP A 160 -10.64 -11.73 -6.21
CA TRP A 160 -11.66 -11.45 -7.23
C TRP A 160 -12.83 -12.45 -7.18
N LEU A 161 -14.05 -11.91 -7.28
CA LEU A 161 -15.30 -12.66 -7.34
C LEU A 161 -15.38 -13.80 -6.33
N SER A 162 -14.85 -13.61 -5.12
CA SER A 162 -14.78 -14.63 -4.09
C SER A 162 -16.19 -14.96 -3.57
N PRO A 163 -16.73 -16.18 -3.82
CA PRO A 163 -18.01 -16.58 -3.24
C PRO A 163 -17.97 -16.69 -1.71
N THR A 164 -16.78 -16.83 -1.12
CA THR A 164 -16.60 -17.08 0.31
C THR A 164 -16.21 -15.82 1.08
N TYR A 165 -15.35 -14.96 0.54
CA TYR A 165 -14.76 -13.84 1.31
C TYR A 165 -15.43 -12.48 1.12
N TYR A 166 -16.31 -12.34 0.12
CA TYR A 166 -17.07 -11.10 -0.04
C TYR A 166 -18.10 -10.88 1.07
N GLU A 167 -18.48 -11.92 1.85
CA GLU A 167 -19.33 -11.76 3.04
C GLU A 167 -18.63 -10.88 4.08
N GLU A 168 -17.34 -11.11 4.33
CA GLU A 168 -16.51 -10.41 5.29
C GLU A 168 -16.25 -8.96 4.88
N ASP A 169 -15.93 -8.73 3.61
CA ASP A 169 -15.78 -7.39 3.05
C ASP A 169 -17.08 -6.59 3.17
N ALA A 170 -18.21 -7.19 2.74
CA ALA A 170 -19.52 -6.53 2.77
C ALA A 170 -19.98 -6.23 4.19
N ALA A 171 -19.75 -7.14 5.15
CA ALA A 171 -20.08 -6.93 6.55
C ALA A 171 -19.29 -5.75 7.16
N ALA A 172 -17.98 -5.65 6.88
CA ALA A 172 -17.15 -4.54 7.35
C ALA A 172 -17.59 -3.20 6.74
N LEU A 173 -17.85 -3.18 5.42
CA LEU A 173 -18.29 -1.98 4.71
C LEU A 173 -19.67 -1.51 5.16
N ALA A 174 -20.64 -2.42 5.32
CA ALA A 174 -21.97 -2.11 5.82
C ALA A 174 -21.94 -1.53 7.24
N LEU A 175 -21.07 -2.08 8.10
CA LEU A 175 -20.88 -1.54 9.45
C LEU A 175 -20.29 -0.13 9.44
N MET A 176 -19.35 0.15 8.52
CA MET A 176 -18.83 1.51 8.31
C MET A 176 -19.91 2.46 7.81
N VAL A 177 -20.77 2.05 6.87
CA VAL A 177 -21.89 2.86 6.38
C VAL A 177 -22.84 3.26 7.52
N ASP A 178 -23.15 2.33 8.42
CA ASP A 178 -24.11 2.58 9.50
C ASP A 178 -23.52 3.36 10.68
N LEU A 179 -22.26 3.09 11.04
CA LEU A 179 -21.70 3.52 12.32
C LEU A 179 -20.61 4.57 12.20
N CYS A 180 -19.96 4.74 11.04
CA CYS A 180 -18.89 5.72 10.89
C CYS A 180 -19.43 7.15 10.99
N ARG A 181 -18.75 8.01 11.76
CA ARG A 181 -19.10 9.44 11.91
C ARG A 181 -18.36 10.35 10.95
N ASP A 182 -17.37 9.83 10.23
CA ASP A 182 -16.63 10.57 9.20
C ASP A 182 -17.36 10.45 7.86
N PRO A 183 -17.93 11.55 7.31
CA PRO A 183 -18.70 11.48 6.07
C PRO A 183 -17.88 11.00 4.87
N ALA A 184 -16.59 11.32 4.80
CA ALA A 184 -15.75 10.94 3.68
C ALA A 184 -15.43 9.44 3.69
N LEU A 185 -15.14 8.88 4.87
CA LEU A 185 -14.95 7.42 5.02
C LEU A 185 -16.25 6.65 4.82
N THR A 186 -17.38 7.20 5.28
CA THR A 186 -18.71 6.61 5.09
C THR A 186 -19.05 6.49 3.60
N GLU A 187 -18.85 7.57 2.84
CA GLU A 187 -19.11 7.58 1.40
C GLU A 187 -18.14 6.70 0.62
N ALA A 188 -16.86 6.67 1.03
CA ALA A 188 -15.87 5.77 0.44
C ALA A 188 -16.22 4.28 0.69
N ALA A 189 -16.69 3.94 1.89
CA ALA A 189 -17.16 2.59 2.22
C ALA A 189 -18.39 2.22 1.39
N ARG A 190 -19.38 3.13 1.28
CA ARG A 190 -20.57 2.95 0.43
C ARG A 190 -20.20 2.70 -1.03
N THR A 191 -19.38 3.56 -1.62
CA THR A 191 -18.93 3.45 -3.02
C THR A 191 -18.13 2.16 -3.26
N THR A 192 -17.36 1.71 -2.27
CA THR A 192 -16.59 0.45 -2.37
C THR A 192 -17.52 -0.77 -2.27
N LEU A 193 -18.58 -0.70 -1.46
CA LEU A 193 -19.61 -1.73 -1.38
C LEU A 193 -20.45 -1.80 -2.67
N ASP A 194 -20.76 -0.65 -3.27
CA ASP A 194 -21.39 -0.58 -4.59
C ASP A 194 -20.54 -1.31 -5.64
N LEU A 195 -19.22 -1.09 -5.65
CA LEU A 195 -18.30 -1.77 -6.58
C LEU A 195 -18.32 -3.29 -6.40
N LEU A 196 -18.32 -3.78 -5.16
CA LEU A 196 -18.42 -5.22 -4.85
C LEU A 196 -19.73 -5.79 -5.41
N LEU A 197 -20.86 -5.14 -5.14
CA LEU A 197 -22.17 -5.59 -5.61
C LEU A 197 -22.31 -5.48 -7.14
N LEU A 198 -21.67 -4.49 -7.77
CA LEU A 198 -21.57 -4.42 -9.22
C LEU A 198 -20.80 -5.62 -9.79
N ASP A 199 -19.64 -5.95 -9.22
CA ASP A 199 -18.85 -7.11 -9.66
C ASP A 199 -19.65 -8.42 -9.49
N VAL A 200 -20.44 -8.57 -8.41
CA VAL A 200 -21.38 -9.70 -8.23
C VAL A 200 -22.50 -9.69 -9.28
N ALA A 201 -23.14 -8.54 -9.51
CA ALA A 201 -24.24 -8.36 -10.47
C ALA A 201 -23.83 -8.72 -11.90
N LEU A 202 -22.61 -8.35 -12.29
CA LEU A 202 -22.06 -8.60 -13.62
C LEU A 202 -21.79 -10.09 -13.89
N HIS A 203 -21.51 -10.89 -12.86
CA HIS A 203 -21.00 -12.26 -12.98
C HIS A 203 -21.98 -13.34 -12.48
N ARG A 204 -23.21 -12.96 -12.14
CA ARG A 204 -24.25 -13.89 -11.68
C ARG A 204 -24.95 -14.64 -12.82
N PHE A 205 -25.41 -15.85 -12.52
CA PHE A 205 -26.30 -16.66 -13.35
C PHE A 205 -27.27 -17.44 -12.45
N ASP A 206 -28.54 -17.51 -12.87
CA ASP A 206 -29.61 -18.21 -12.14
C ASP A 206 -29.67 -17.91 -10.63
N GLY A 207 -29.48 -16.63 -10.29
CA GLY A 207 -29.53 -16.15 -8.91
C GLY A 207 -28.20 -16.16 -8.15
N VAL A 208 -27.21 -16.95 -8.57
CA VAL A 208 -25.98 -17.19 -7.80
C VAL A 208 -24.73 -16.62 -8.48
N LEU A 209 -23.68 -16.35 -7.71
CA LEU A 209 -22.36 -15.99 -8.24
C LEU A 209 -21.67 -17.25 -8.79
N ALA A 210 -21.61 -17.35 -10.13
CA ALA A 210 -21.23 -18.58 -10.82
C ALA A 210 -20.05 -18.36 -11.78
N ALA A 211 -18.96 -17.80 -11.27
CA ALA A 211 -17.84 -17.30 -12.07
C ALA A 211 -16.49 -17.91 -11.66
N SER A 212 -15.45 -17.62 -12.44
CA SER A 212 -14.07 -17.84 -11.97
C SER A 212 -13.83 -16.97 -10.73
N ALA A 213 -13.14 -17.51 -9.72
CA ALA A 213 -12.93 -16.85 -8.43
C ALA A 213 -11.50 -17.03 -7.93
N GLY A 214 -10.97 -16.02 -7.23
CA GLY A 214 -9.64 -16.09 -6.63
C GLY A 214 -9.57 -16.98 -5.40
N ARG A 215 -10.70 -17.12 -4.72
CA ARG A 215 -10.86 -17.84 -3.46
C ARG A 215 -12.17 -18.62 -3.51
N ALA A 216 -12.11 -19.93 -3.70
CA ALA A 216 -13.30 -20.78 -3.65
C ALA A 216 -12.97 -22.17 -3.09
N TYR A 217 -13.81 -22.64 -2.18
CA TYR A 217 -13.68 -23.95 -1.58
C TYR A 217 -14.60 -24.98 -2.24
N GLU A 218 -14.39 -26.24 -1.90
CA GLU A 218 -15.08 -27.38 -2.50
C GLU A 218 -16.60 -27.20 -2.47
N GLN A 219 -17.16 -26.80 -1.33
CA GLN A 219 -18.60 -26.66 -1.19
C GLN A 219 -19.20 -25.67 -2.19
N GLN A 220 -18.66 -24.45 -2.29
CA GLN A 220 -19.16 -23.40 -3.18
C GLN A 220 -18.89 -23.71 -4.66
N LYS A 221 -17.85 -24.49 -4.96
CA LYS A 221 -17.56 -24.93 -6.34
C LYS A 221 -18.56 -25.99 -6.82
N LEU A 222 -18.96 -26.90 -5.95
CA LEU A 222 -19.90 -27.98 -6.28
C LEU A 222 -21.37 -27.51 -6.16
N TRP A 223 -21.63 -26.56 -5.25
CA TRP A 223 -22.94 -26.01 -4.92
C TRP A 223 -22.87 -24.48 -4.83
N PRO A 224 -22.86 -23.75 -5.97
CA PRO A 224 -22.74 -22.29 -5.98
C PRO A 224 -23.78 -21.56 -5.12
N GLU A 225 -24.96 -22.14 -4.94
CA GLU A 225 -26.02 -21.65 -4.07
C GLU A 225 -25.65 -21.63 -2.58
N SER A 226 -24.66 -22.42 -2.15
CA SER A 226 -24.20 -22.44 -0.77
C SER A 226 -23.18 -21.35 -0.46
N ALA A 227 -22.83 -20.50 -1.43
CA ALA A 227 -21.86 -19.44 -1.26
C ALA A 227 -22.28 -18.44 -0.18
N GLU A 228 -21.29 -18.01 0.60
CA GLU A 228 -21.43 -17.05 1.70
C GLU A 228 -22.03 -15.71 1.23
N ILE A 229 -21.72 -15.30 0.00
CA ILE A 229 -22.24 -14.05 -0.61
C ILE A 229 -23.71 -14.13 -1.04
N THR A 230 -24.30 -15.32 -1.16
CA THR A 230 -25.66 -15.50 -1.73
C THR A 230 -26.75 -14.74 -0.97
N PRO A 231 -26.86 -14.82 0.38
CA PRO A 231 -27.87 -14.07 1.12
C PRO A 231 -27.77 -12.55 0.94
N ILE A 232 -26.53 -12.04 0.88
CA ILE A 232 -26.25 -10.61 0.64
C ILE A 232 -26.71 -10.22 -0.76
N ALA A 233 -26.38 -11.00 -1.79
CA ALA A 233 -26.76 -10.73 -3.16
C ALA A 233 -28.29 -10.79 -3.36
N ASP A 234 -28.97 -11.78 -2.76
CA ASP A 234 -30.42 -11.87 -2.82
C ASP A 234 -31.08 -10.64 -2.17
N HIS A 235 -30.61 -10.24 -0.99
CA HIS A 235 -31.10 -9.03 -0.31
C HIS A 235 -30.84 -7.75 -1.13
N ALA A 236 -29.61 -7.55 -1.59
CA ALA A 236 -29.18 -6.38 -2.35
C ALA A 236 -29.97 -6.19 -3.67
N PHE A 237 -30.34 -7.29 -4.32
CA PHE A 237 -31.00 -7.25 -5.63
C PHE A 237 -32.51 -7.49 -5.56
N GLY A 238 -33.10 -7.52 -4.36
CA GLY A 238 -34.54 -7.61 -4.14
C GLY A 238 -35.15 -9.00 -4.39
N ARG A 239 -34.37 -10.07 -4.22
CA ARG A 239 -34.84 -11.46 -4.31
C ARG A 239 -35.16 -12.00 -2.92
N ALA A 240 -36.19 -12.84 -2.84
CA ALA A 240 -36.45 -13.61 -1.62
C ALA A 240 -35.32 -14.62 -1.43
N GLY A 241 -34.68 -14.58 -0.26
CA GLY A 241 -33.56 -15.45 0.09
C GLY A 241 -33.53 -15.76 1.59
N SER A 242 -32.55 -16.56 2.01
CA SER A 242 -32.32 -16.82 3.43
C SER A 242 -31.83 -15.56 4.15
N ARG A 243 -32.12 -15.46 5.45
CA ARG A 243 -31.64 -14.37 6.31
C ARG A 243 -30.87 -14.92 7.51
N PRO A 244 -29.64 -15.43 7.31
CA PRO A 244 -28.88 -16.06 8.38
C PRO A 244 -28.20 -15.00 9.26
N LEU A 245 -28.96 -14.40 10.18
CA LEU A 245 -28.45 -13.34 11.08
C LEU A 245 -27.40 -13.86 12.08
N GLU A 246 -27.39 -15.16 12.32
CA GLU A 246 -26.36 -15.88 13.08
C GLU A 246 -24.99 -15.92 12.38
N ARG A 247 -24.88 -15.34 11.17
CA ARG A 247 -23.64 -15.18 10.41
C ARG A 247 -23.24 -13.72 10.25
N LEU A 248 -22.04 -13.49 9.72
CA LEU A 248 -21.54 -12.16 9.40
C LEU A 248 -22.40 -11.41 8.38
N ALA A 249 -23.00 -12.11 7.41
CA ALA A 249 -23.98 -11.54 6.48
C ALA A 249 -25.10 -10.77 7.18
N GLY A 250 -25.47 -11.15 8.41
CA GLY A 250 -26.44 -10.43 9.22
C GLY A 250 -26.15 -8.93 9.33
N LEU A 251 -24.87 -8.54 9.43
CA LEU A 251 -24.47 -7.13 9.54
C LEU A 251 -24.81 -6.30 8.29
N PHE A 252 -24.80 -6.92 7.11
CA PHE A 252 -25.27 -6.30 5.87
C PHE A 252 -26.80 -6.35 5.77
N LEU A 253 -27.42 -7.50 6.07
CA LEU A 253 -28.86 -7.73 5.96
C LEU A 253 -29.71 -6.81 6.85
N THR A 254 -29.12 -6.28 7.93
CA THR A 254 -29.76 -5.32 8.84
C THR A 254 -29.17 -3.91 8.71
N SER A 255 -28.38 -3.65 7.68
CA SER A 255 -27.78 -2.34 7.45
C SER A 255 -28.80 -1.36 6.88
N SER A 256 -28.52 -0.06 7.02
CA SER A 256 -29.21 1.02 6.32
C SER A 256 -28.75 1.20 4.87
N TYR A 257 -27.73 0.45 4.44
CA TYR A 257 -27.20 0.53 3.08
C TYR A 257 -28.24 0.10 2.04
N GLU A 258 -28.41 0.91 1.01
CA GLU A 258 -29.27 0.62 -0.14
C GLU A 258 -28.41 0.45 -1.39
N THR A 259 -28.65 -0.62 -2.15
CA THR A 259 -27.92 -0.86 -3.39
C THR A 259 -28.40 0.10 -4.49
N PRO A 260 -27.50 0.79 -5.21
CA PRO A 260 -27.88 1.69 -6.29
C PRO A 260 -28.78 1.05 -7.34
N ALA A 261 -29.84 1.75 -7.76
CA ALA A 261 -30.83 1.25 -8.71
C ALA A 261 -30.23 0.77 -10.05
N ALA A 262 -29.15 1.41 -10.52
CA ALA A 262 -28.44 0.96 -11.72
C ALA A 262 -27.83 -0.44 -11.55
N ILE A 263 -27.25 -0.73 -10.37
CA ILE A 263 -26.66 -2.04 -10.05
C ILE A 263 -27.74 -3.10 -9.91
N VAL A 264 -28.85 -2.77 -9.23
CA VAL A 264 -30.04 -3.64 -9.15
C VAL A 264 -30.58 -3.96 -10.55
N ALA A 265 -30.63 -2.96 -11.44
CA ALA A 265 -31.06 -3.15 -12.83
C ALA A 265 -30.10 -4.03 -13.63
N VAL A 266 -28.77 -3.88 -13.45
CA VAL A 266 -27.77 -4.79 -14.04
C VAL A 266 -27.99 -6.21 -13.54
N ALA A 267 -28.12 -6.40 -12.22
CA ALA A 267 -28.31 -7.72 -11.63
C ALA A 267 -29.55 -8.43 -12.18
N ASN A 268 -30.65 -7.70 -12.36
CA ASN A 268 -31.93 -8.23 -12.82
C ASN A 268 -32.12 -8.19 -14.34
N SER A 269 -31.12 -7.74 -15.10
CA SER A 269 -31.15 -7.75 -16.55
C SER A 269 -31.15 -9.19 -17.10
N ARG A 270 -31.86 -9.40 -18.21
CA ARG A 270 -31.87 -10.70 -18.91
C ARG A 270 -30.88 -10.65 -20.07
N PRO A 271 -29.91 -11.58 -20.16
CA PRO A 271 -28.99 -11.65 -21.28
C PRO A 271 -29.71 -11.83 -22.63
N SER A 272 -29.08 -11.38 -23.71
CA SER A 272 -29.57 -11.62 -25.07
C SER A 272 -29.55 -13.11 -25.43
N ALA A 273 -30.52 -13.56 -26.23
CA ALA A 273 -30.53 -14.90 -26.82
C ALA A 273 -29.36 -15.15 -27.80
N ALA A 274 -28.73 -14.08 -28.31
CA ALA A 274 -27.49 -14.17 -29.10
C ALA A 274 -26.23 -14.31 -28.23
N GLY A 275 -26.38 -14.21 -26.91
CA GLY A 275 -25.29 -14.17 -25.94
C GLY A 275 -24.80 -12.76 -25.62
N GLU A 276 -24.23 -12.63 -24.43
CA GLU A 276 -23.67 -11.40 -23.86
C GLU A 276 -22.29 -11.70 -23.29
N THR A 277 -21.36 -10.72 -23.35
CA THR A 277 -20.02 -10.85 -22.76
C THR A 277 -19.74 -9.73 -21.78
N VAL A 278 -19.18 -10.10 -20.63
CA VAL A 278 -18.59 -9.20 -19.65
C VAL A 278 -17.11 -9.54 -19.51
N ARG A 279 -16.24 -8.52 -19.55
CA ARG A 279 -14.82 -8.65 -19.28
C ARG A 279 -14.41 -7.69 -18.18
N GLN A 280 -13.70 -8.19 -17.18
CA GLN A 280 -13.19 -7.39 -16.06
C GLN A 280 -11.76 -7.79 -15.72
N SER A 281 -11.02 -6.83 -15.17
CA SER A 281 -9.65 -7.04 -14.72
C SER A 281 -9.55 -6.65 -13.25
N PHE A 282 -8.99 -7.55 -12.44
CA PHE A 282 -8.95 -7.48 -10.98
C PHE A 282 -7.52 -7.53 -10.43
N GLY A 283 -7.27 -6.91 -9.28
CA GLY A 283 -6.00 -6.95 -8.57
C GLY A 283 -4.82 -6.35 -9.36
N LEU A 284 -3.60 -6.77 -9.03
CA LEU A 284 -2.35 -6.41 -9.72
C LEU A 284 -1.46 -7.65 -9.85
N ASP A 285 -0.58 -7.68 -10.85
CA ASP A 285 0.55 -8.63 -10.87
C ASP A 285 1.62 -8.21 -9.85
N VAL A 286 2.41 -9.16 -9.34
CA VAL A 286 3.48 -8.84 -8.36
C VAL A 286 4.50 -7.82 -8.91
N GLY A 287 4.70 -7.81 -10.22
CA GLY A 287 5.57 -6.85 -10.91
C GLY A 287 4.96 -5.44 -11.06
N GLU A 288 3.64 -5.30 -10.95
CA GLU A 288 2.93 -4.02 -11.06
C GLU A 288 2.91 -3.28 -9.71
N VAL A 289 2.92 -4.00 -8.57
CA VAL A 289 2.77 -3.42 -7.22
C VAL A 289 3.73 -2.25 -6.98
N ALA A 290 5.04 -2.44 -7.23
CA ALA A 290 6.04 -1.40 -6.99
C ALA A 290 5.91 -0.19 -7.93
N GLN A 291 5.39 -0.41 -9.14
CA GLN A 291 5.17 0.66 -10.12
C GLN A 291 3.96 1.52 -9.73
N ARG A 292 2.97 0.92 -9.04
CA ARG A 292 1.69 1.55 -8.70
C ARG A 292 1.65 2.16 -7.32
N LEU A 293 2.35 1.56 -6.36
CA LEU A 293 2.25 1.92 -4.94
C LEU A 293 3.55 2.46 -4.35
N GLY A 294 4.57 2.68 -5.19
CA GLY A 294 5.88 3.20 -4.77
C GLY A 294 6.89 2.09 -4.45
N SER A 295 8.01 2.46 -3.81
CA SER A 295 9.14 1.54 -3.61
C SER A 295 8.73 0.23 -2.93
N ALA A 296 9.08 -0.91 -3.53
CA ALA A 296 8.81 -2.25 -3.02
C ALA A 296 9.32 -2.51 -1.59
N THR A 297 10.20 -1.67 -1.06
CA THR A 297 10.75 -1.76 0.31
C THR A 297 9.95 -0.98 1.35
N SER A 298 8.99 -0.15 0.93
CA SER A 298 8.12 0.63 1.83
C SER A 298 6.95 -0.20 2.35
N GLU A 299 6.32 0.25 3.44
CA GLU A 299 5.27 -0.50 4.15
C GLU A 299 4.00 -0.69 3.31
N ARG A 300 3.57 0.31 2.53
CA ARG A 300 2.34 0.25 1.72
C ARG A 300 2.40 -0.84 0.62
N PRO A 301 3.42 -0.89 -0.27
CA PRO A 301 3.63 -2.01 -1.18
C PRO A 301 3.80 -3.35 -0.46
N GLY A 302 4.44 -3.36 0.71
CA GLY A 302 4.58 -4.56 1.54
C GLY A 302 3.23 -5.12 2.01
N LEU A 303 2.34 -4.26 2.49
CA LEU A 303 0.97 -4.62 2.88
C LEU A 303 0.14 -5.09 1.68
N PHE A 304 0.32 -4.48 0.51
CA PHE A 304 -0.36 -4.93 -0.71
C PHE A 304 0.16 -6.30 -1.17
N PHE A 305 1.48 -6.57 -1.09
CA PHE A 305 2.01 -7.91 -1.34
C PHE A 305 1.43 -8.95 -0.38
N TRP A 306 1.25 -8.59 0.89
CA TRP A 306 0.68 -9.48 1.91
C TRP A 306 -0.82 -9.70 1.71
N LEU A 307 -1.55 -8.68 1.24
CA LEU A 307 -2.94 -8.77 0.77
C LEU A 307 -3.08 -9.77 -0.38
N MET A 308 -2.13 -9.77 -1.31
CA MET A 308 -2.07 -10.76 -2.39
C MET A 308 -1.60 -12.14 -1.93
N GLU A 309 -1.19 -12.30 -0.66
CA GLU A 309 -0.43 -13.44 -0.12
C GLU A 309 0.88 -13.77 -0.87
N ALA A 310 1.44 -12.77 -1.55
CA ALA A 310 2.73 -12.84 -2.18
C ALA A 310 3.84 -12.72 -1.13
N PHE A 311 4.09 -13.76 -0.34
CA PHE A 311 5.16 -13.76 0.67
C PHE A 311 6.53 -14.12 0.09
N THR A 312 6.54 -15.10 -0.80
CA THR A 312 7.73 -15.82 -1.27
C THR A 312 7.97 -15.67 -2.77
N THR A 313 7.60 -14.52 -3.33
CA THR A 313 7.93 -14.17 -4.72
C THR A 313 9.29 -13.47 -4.78
N PRO A 314 10.01 -13.50 -5.92
CA PRO A 314 11.26 -12.75 -6.08
C PRO A 314 11.10 -11.25 -5.79
N GLU A 315 9.94 -10.69 -6.11
CA GLU A 315 9.58 -9.28 -5.97
C GLU A 315 9.32 -8.91 -4.51
N SER A 316 8.63 -9.77 -3.76
CA SER A 316 8.14 -9.47 -2.40
C SER A 316 9.02 -9.99 -1.26
N ILE A 317 9.84 -11.04 -1.46
CA ILE A 317 10.53 -11.73 -0.36
C ILE A 317 11.37 -10.79 0.51
N ARG A 318 12.00 -9.76 -0.07
CA ARG A 318 12.82 -8.80 0.70
C ARG A 318 12.00 -7.99 1.67
N VAL A 319 10.87 -7.44 1.23
CA VAL A 319 9.99 -6.64 2.09
C VAL A 319 9.25 -7.54 3.09
N THR A 320 8.82 -8.74 2.67
CA THR A 320 8.25 -9.74 3.59
C THR A 320 9.19 -10.05 4.75
N MET A 321 10.46 -10.39 4.45
CA MET A 321 11.43 -10.68 5.51
C MET A 321 11.74 -9.48 6.39
N ASP A 322 11.58 -8.27 5.87
CA ASP A 322 11.75 -7.04 6.64
C ASP A 322 10.57 -6.75 7.57
N LEU A 323 9.34 -6.85 7.08
CA LEU A 323 8.11 -6.73 7.87
C LEU A 323 8.04 -7.78 8.97
N LEU A 324 8.37 -9.04 8.67
CA LEU A 324 8.46 -10.12 9.67
C LEU A 324 9.38 -9.77 10.84
N ARG A 325 10.52 -9.10 10.57
CA ARG A 325 11.45 -8.66 11.61
C ARG A 325 10.90 -7.45 12.37
N ARG A 326 10.39 -6.44 11.65
CA ARG A 326 9.87 -5.19 12.24
C ARG A 326 8.69 -5.46 13.18
N TRP A 327 7.76 -6.31 12.78
CA TRP A 327 6.54 -6.62 13.52
C TRP A 327 6.65 -7.86 14.43
N ARG A 328 7.85 -8.46 14.51
CA ARG A 328 8.14 -9.62 15.38
C ARG A 328 7.19 -10.82 15.16
N LEU A 329 6.75 -11.03 13.92
CA LEU A 329 5.77 -12.08 13.56
C LEU A 329 6.38 -13.48 13.38
N ARG A 330 7.58 -13.74 13.93
CA ARG A 330 8.28 -15.03 13.74
C ARG A 330 7.57 -16.20 14.42
N ASP A 331 6.82 -15.91 15.47
CA ASP A 331 6.12 -16.92 16.26
C ASP A 331 4.67 -17.16 15.77
N ASN A 332 4.19 -16.37 14.80
CA ASN A 332 2.90 -16.61 14.17
C ASN A 332 2.95 -17.93 13.38
N ARG A 333 1.95 -18.80 13.59
CA ARG A 333 1.94 -20.18 13.05
C ARG A 333 2.00 -20.25 11.52
N PHE A 334 1.37 -19.31 10.81
CA PHE A 334 1.38 -19.27 9.35
C PHE A 334 2.73 -18.79 8.81
N LEU A 335 3.34 -17.81 9.47
CA LEU A 335 4.55 -17.14 9.00
C LEU A 335 5.85 -17.77 9.53
N ALA A 336 5.78 -18.59 10.58
CA ALA A 336 6.94 -19.26 11.18
C ALA A 336 7.85 -20.00 10.17
N PRO A 337 7.31 -20.72 9.14
CA PRO A 337 8.15 -21.34 8.12
C PRO A 337 9.06 -20.36 7.35
N LEU A 338 8.64 -19.10 7.19
CA LEU A 338 9.43 -18.05 6.52
C LEU A 338 10.69 -17.68 7.30
N GLY A 339 10.76 -18.02 8.60
CA GLY A 339 11.95 -17.83 9.43
C GLY A 339 13.21 -18.50 8.86
N SER A 340 13.06 -19.57 8.08
CA SER A 340 14.17 -20.24 7.39
C SER A 340 14.95 -19.30 6.44
N PHE A 341 14.27 -18.35 5.79
CA PHE A 341 14.88 -17.36 4.90
C PHE A 341 15.69 -16.29 5.66
N SER A 342 15.53 -16.16 6.98
CA SER A 342 16.22 -15.12 7.76
C SER A 342 17.73 -15.32 7.85
N ARG A 343 18.23 -16.51 7.48
CA ARG A 343 19.66 -16.85 7.46
C ARG A 343 20.37 -16.36 6.19
N VAL A 344 19.62 -15.91 5.19
CA VAL A 344 20.14 -15.53 3.88
C VAL A 344 20.25 -14.00 3.80
N PRO A 345 21.39 -13.43 3.34
CA PRO A 345 21.51 -11.99 3.12
C PRO A 345 20.43 -11.44 2.19
N ALA A 346 19.80 -10.33 2.56
CA ALA A 346 18.64 -9.77 1.87
C ALA A 346 18.81 -9.57 0.33
N PRO A 347 19.98 -9.12 -0.19
CA PRO A 347 20.17 -8.99 -1.64
C PRO A 347 20.14 -10.31 -2.41
N LEU A 348 20.42 -11.43 -1.74
CA LEU A 348 20.47 -12.76 -2.35
C LEU A 348 19.11 -13.47 -2.33
N LEU A 349 18.15 -12.99 -1.53
CA LEU A 349 16.83 -13.61 -1.39
C LEU A 349 16.08 -13.76 -2.73
N PRO A 350 15.99 -12.75 -3.62
CA PRO A 350 15.27 -12.91 -4.88
C PRO A 350 15.89 -13.99 -5.78
N ALA A 351 17.22 -14.06 -5.85
CA ALA A 351 17.92 -15.08 -6.63
C ALA A 351 17.70 -16.48 -6.04
N LEU A 352 17.72 -16.61 -4.71
CA LEU A 352 17.41 -17.85 -4.02
C LEU A 352 15.97 -18.30 -4.28
N VAL A 353 14.99 -17.41 -4.18
CA VAL A 353 13.58 -17.73 -4.46
C VAL A 353 13.40 -18.22 -5.89
N ARG A 354 14.00 -17.54 -6.88
CA ARG A 354 13.98 -18.00 -8.29
C ARG A 354 14.62 -19.38 -8.46
N LEU A 355 15.69 -19.66 -7.72
CA LEU A 355 16.35 -20.96 -7.74
C LEU A 355 15.49 -22.04 -7.10
N LEU A 356 14.90 -21.77 -5.93
CA LEU A 356 14.10 -22.74 -5.18
C LEU A 356 12.73 -23.01 -5.83
N ASN A 357 12.17 -22.01 -6.53
CA ASN A 357 10.83 -22.06 -7.10
C ASN A 357 9.79 -22.56 -6.07
N PRO A 358 9.65 -21.93 -4.89
CA PRO A 358 8.82 -22.46 -3.82
C PRO A 358 7.35 -22.58 -4.25
N ALA A 359 6.71 -23.69 -3.86
CA ALA A 359 5.30 -23.96 -4.15
C ALA A 359 4.36 -22.88 -3.59
N THR A 360 4.77 -22.24 -2.49
CA THR A 360 4.04 -21.12 -1.85
C THR A 360 3.88 -19.89 -2.73
N GLN A 361 4.60 -19.78 -3.85
CA GLN A 361 4.32 -18.73 -4.84
C GLN A 361 2.93 -18.85 -5.46
N GLY A 362 2.35 -20.05 -5.53
CA GLY A 362 1.01 -20.28 -6.08
C GLY A 362 -0.13 -19.76 -5.21
N VAL A 363 0.18 -19.40 -3.96
CA VAL A 363 -0.77 -18.73 -3.06
C VAL A 363 -0.98 -17.28 -3.50
N ALA A 364 0.02 -16.67 -4.14
CA ALA A 364 -0.07 -15.30 -4.61
C ALA A 364 -1.20 -15.17 -5.64
N ILE A 365 -2.25 -14.43 -5.30
CA ILE A 365 -3.47 -14.36 -6.12
C ILE A 365 -3.17 -13.67 -7.45
N GLN A 366 -2.41 -12.56 -7.46
CA GLN A 366 -2.07 -11.80 -8.67
C GLN A 366 -3.28 -11.37 -9.51
N ARG A 367 -3.03 -10.73 -10.65
CA ARG A 367 -4.05 -10.19 -11.53
C ARG A 367 -4.93 -11.30 -12.11
N ALA A 368 -6.23 -11.03 -12.18
CA ALA A 368 -7.19 -11.86 -12.91
C ALA A 368 -7.91 -11.06 -13.98
N ASP A 369 -7.78 -11.48 -15.23
CA ASP A 369 -8.54 -10.98 -16.36
C ASP A 369 -9.70 -11.96 -16.63
N VAL A 370 -10.90 -11.65 -16.13
CA VAL A 370 -12.07 -12.54 -16.19
C VAL A 370 -12.90 -12.23 -17.43
N THR A 371 -13.23 -13.26 -18.21
CA THR A 371 -14.26 -13.21 -19.25
C THR A 371 -15.45 -14.04 -18.79
N THR A 372 -16.66 -13.49 -18.89
CA THR A 372 -17.92 -14.22 -18.70
C THR A 372 -18.80 -14.02 -19.92
N TRP A 373 -19.25 -15.13 -20.49
CA TRP A 373 -20.21 -15.16 -21.59
C TRP A 373 -21.47 -15.88 -21.12
N ARG A 374 -22.65 -15.36 -21.46
CA ARG A 374 -23.91 -15.98 -21.03
C ARG A 374 -25.07 -15.72 -21.99
N THR A 375 -26.05 -16.62 -21.94
CA THR A 375 -27.40 -16.47 -22.48
C THR A 375 -28.40 -16.58 -21.32
N PRO A 376 -29.73 -16.48 -21.56
CA PRO A 376 -30.71 -16.82 -20.53
C PRO A 376 -30.61 -18.26 -19.99
N HIS A 377 -29.91 -19.15 -20.70
CA HIS A 377 -29.93 -20.59 -20.43
C HIS A 377 -28.57 -21.19 -20.05
N VAL A 378 -27.46 -20.45 -20.17
CA VAL A 378 -26.14 -20.95 -19.78
C VAL A 378 -25.15 -19.82 -19.54
N GLN A 379 -24.19 -20.03 -18.64
CA GLN A 379 -23.04 -19.14 -18.42
C GLN A 379 -21.71 -19.90 -18.55
N LEU A 380 -20.68 -19.27 -19.11
CA LEU A 380 -19.28 -19.72 -19.11
C LEU A 380 -18.37 -18.58 -18.65
N SER A 381 -17.64 -18.80 -17.56
CA SER A 381 -16.74 -17.82 -16.96
C SER A 381 -15.32 -18.37 -16.83
N SER A 382 -14.29 -17.56 -17.09
CA SER A 382 -12.89 -17.96 -16.90
C SER A 382 -11.90 -16.80 -16.71
N ALA A 383 -10.85 -17.06 -15.93
CA ALA A 383 -9.71 -16.17 -15.72
C ALA A 383 -8.62 -16.42 -16.78
N GLN A 384 -8.49 -15.52 -17.75
CA GLN A 384 -7.61 -15.64 -18.90
C GLN A 384 -6.14 -15.68 -18.48
N ARG A 385 -5.40 -16.69 -18.96
CA ARG A 385 -3.94 -16.83 -18.76
C ARG A 385 -3.45 -16.53 -17.32
N HIS A 386 -4.20 -16.97 -16.32
CA HIS A 386 -3.83 -16.76 -14.92
C HIS A 386 -2.63 -17.64 -14.52
N GLN A 387 -1.44 -17.04 -14.42
CA GLN A 387 -0.20 -17.67 -13.97
C GLN A 387 0.09 -19.09 -14.55
N PRO A 388 0.03 -19.28 -15.89
CA PRO A 388 0.01 -20.60 -16.49
C PRO A 388 1.30 -21.38 -16.25
N GLY A 389 1.17 -22.65 -15.84
CA GLY A 389 2.29 -23.52 -15.46
C GLY A 389 2.93 -23.19 -14.11
N GLY A 390 2.43 -22.16 -13.41
CA GLY A 390 2.74 -21.90 -12.01
C GLY A 390 1.98 -22.84 -11.07
N PHE A 391 2.37 -22.83 -9.80
CA PHE A 391 1.58 -23.44 -8.74
C PHE A 391 0.28 -22.64 -8.55
N GLY A 392 -0.77 -23.29 -8.06
CA GLY A 392 -1.95 -22.60 -7.53
C GLY A 392 -2.26 -23.06 -6.10
N ASP A 393 -3.31 -22.48 -5.54
CA ASP A 393 -3.79 -22.75 -4.19
C ASP A 393 -5.33 -22.85 -4.19
N GLN A 394 -6.05 -21.74 -4.05
CA GLN A 394 -7.51 -21.70 -3.91
C GLN A 394 -8.27 -21.21 -5.15
N GLN A 395 -7.54 -20.89 -6.23
CA GLN A 395 -8.13 -20.25 -7.40
C GLN A 395 -9.04 -21.22 -8.18
N HIS A 396 -10.25 -20.78 -8.50
CA HIS A 396 -11.21 -21.46 -9.37
C HIS A 396 -11.21 -20.78 -10.75
N LEU A 397 -10.50 -21.36 -11.70
CA LEU A 397 -10.10 -20.61 -12.90
C LEU A 397 -11.15 -20.59 -14.01
N TRP A 398 -12.09 -21.52 -14.02
CA TRP A 398 -13.22 -21.49 -14.96
C TRP A 398 -14.37 -22.36 -14.51
N GLN A 399 -15.57 -22.05 -15.02
CA GLN A 399 -16.77 -22.84 -14.81
C GLN A 399 -17.81 -22.55 -15.90
N ALA A 400 -18.48 -23.61 -16.37
CA ALA A 400 -19.75 -23.51 -17.07
C ALA A 400 -20.89 -23.76 -16.07
N THR A 401 -22.00 -23.04 -16.18
CA THR A 401 -23.14 -23.16 -15.27
C THR A 401 -24.44 -23.27 -16.06
N LEU A 402 -25.21 -24.32 -15.77
CA LEU A 402 -26.54 -24.59 -16.32
C LEU A 402 -27.64 -24.21 -15.31
N PRO A 403 -28.91 -24.07 -15.74
CA PRO A 403 -30.04 -23.80 -14.85
C PRO A 403 -30.16 -24.81 -13.71
N GLY A 404 -30.66 -24.39 -12.55
CA GLY A 404 -30.60 -25.18 -11.32
C GLY A 404 -29.22 -25.08 -10.65
N PRO A 405 -28.63 -23.88 -10.69
CA PRO A 405 -27.20 -23.59 -10.88
C PRO A 405 -26.26 -24.81 -10.85
N VAL A 406 -26.25 -25.60 -11.92
CA VAL A 406 -25.43 -26.83 -12.01
C VAL A 406 -24.05 -26.49 -12.61
N PRO A 407 -22.95 -26.58 -11.84
CA PRO A 407 -21.62 -26.21 -12.33
C PRO A 407 -20.92 -27.38 -13.02
N VAL A 408 -20.10 -27.06 -14.02
CA VAL A 408 -19.16 -27.97 -14.69
C VAL A 408 -17.80 -27.27 -14.78
N PHE A 409 -16.77 -27.92 -14.26
CA PHE A 409 -15.40 -27.39 -14.29
C PHE A 409 -14.36 -28.51 -14.20
N ALA A 410 -13.15 -28.24 -14.71
CA ALA A 410 -11.99 -29.11 -14.54
C ALA A 410 -10.85 -28.41 -13.81
N THR A 411 -10.11 -29.15 -13.01
CA THR A 411 -8.93 -28.66 -12.29
C THR A 411 -7.81 -29.70 -12.25
N HIS A 412 -6.61 -29.29 -11.83
CA HIS A 412 -5.55 -30.20 -11.44
C HIS A 412 -5.58 -30.35 -9.92
N PRO A 413 -5.77 -31.57 -9.37
CA PRO A 413 -5.86 -31.74 -7.93
C PRO A 413 -4.54 -31.38 -7.24
N GLY A 414 -4.65 -30.56 -6.19
CA GLY A 414 -3.51 -30.15 -5.38
C GLY A 414 -3.23 -31.12 -4.24
N VAL A 415 -2.06 -30.93 -3.61
CA VAL A 415 -1.68 -31.62 -2.39
C VAL A 415 -1.19 -30.55 -1.41
N PRO A 416 -1.73 -30.49 -0.17
CA PRO A 416 -1.30 -29.50 0.81
C PRO A 416 0.21 -29.55 1.06
N MET A 417 0.82 -28.37 1.22
CA MET A 417 2.28 -28.24 1.37
C MET A 417 2.76 -28.71 2.75
N PHE A 418 1.96 -28.48 3.79
CA PHE A 418 2.31 -28.73 5.19
C PHE A 418 1.54 -29.92 5.77
N ASP A 419 2.04 -30.54 6.84
CA ASP A 419 1.37 -31.66 7.53
C ASP A 419 0.57 -31.13 8.74
N ASP A 420 -0.29 -30.14 8.51
CA ASP A 420 -1.06 -29.47 9.56
C ASP A 420 -2.54 -29.41 9.18
N ALA A 421 -3.37 -30.22 9.85
CA ALA A 421 -4.80 -30.33 9.57
C ALA A 421 -5.54 -28.98 9.61
N ALA A 422 -5.11 -28.04 10.46
CA ALA A 422 -5.72 -26.71 10.55
C ALA A 422 -5.34 -25.77 9.40
N ARG A 423 -4.28 -26.08 8.65
CA ARG A 423 -3.81 -25.33 7.48
C ARG A 423 -4.10 -26.06 6.16
N ASN A 424 -4.55 -27.30 6.21
CA ASN A 424 -4.66 -28.20 5.06
C ASN A 424 -6.06 -28.22 4.43
N VAL A 425 -6.67 -27.05 4.29
CA VAL A 425 -7.93 -26.89 3.54
C VAL A 425 -7.67 -26.59 2.06
N SER A 426 -6.47 -26.11 1.70
CA SER A 426 -6.07 -25.78 0.33
C SER A 426 -4.55 -25.95 0.07
N PRO A 427 -4.13 -26.22 -1.17
CA PRO A 427 -4.97 -26.77 -2.24
C PRO A 427 -5.32 -28.23 -1.89
N SER A 428 -6.48 -28.69 -2.35
CA SER A 428 -6.94 -30.07 -2.09
C SER A 428 -7.38 -30.75 -3.39
N ARG A 429 -8.15 -31.84 -3.27
CA ARG A 429 -8.72 -32.52 -4.43
C ARG A 429 -9.60 -31.58 -5.25
N TRP A 430 -10.53 -30.86 -4.60
CA TRP A 430 -11.45 -29.93 -5.27
C TRP A 430 -11.20 -28.46 -4.93
N VAL A 431 -10.45 -28.16 -3.87
CA VAL A 431 -10.12 -26.77 -3.50
C VAL A 431 -8.97 -26.26 -4.37
N GLY A 432 -9.30 -25.23 -5.14
CA GLY A 432 -8.44 -24.53 -6.11
C GLY A 432 -7.78 -25.40 -7.19
N ASN A 433 -6.48 -25.17 -7.44
CA ASN A 433 -5.75 -25.74 -8.57
C ASN A 433 -4.28 -25.97 -8.23
N GLY A 434 -3.77 -27.20 -8.35
CA GLY A 434 -2.38 -27.49 -8.01
C GLY A 434 -1.37 -26.89 -8.99
N ILE A 435 -1.68 -26.92 -10.29
CA ILE A 435 -0.85 -26.34 -11.36
C ILE A 435 -1.79 -25.64 -12.33
N ASN A 436 -1.62 -24.34 -12.50
CA ASN A 436 -2.52 -23.55 -13.32
C ASN A 436 -2.38 -23.94 -14.81
N PRO A 437 -3.49 -24.13 -15.54
CA PRO A 437 -3.47 -24.40 -16.97
C PRO A 437 -3.06 -23.16 -17.76
N TYR A 438 -2.61 -23.40 -18.99
CA TYR A 438 -2.81 -22.41 -20.05
C TYR A 438 -4.30 -22.39 -20.35
N LEU A 439 -4.93 -21.23 -20.24
CA LEU A 439 -6.39 -21.09 -20.34
C LEU A 439 -6.74 -19.91 -21.23
N GLY A 440 -7.72 -20.09 -22.09
CA GLY A 440 -8.32 -19.01 -22.86
C GLY A 440 -9.76 -19.29 -23.28
N GLN A 441 -10.58 -18.25 -23.32
CA GLN A 441 -11.98 -18.28 -23.72
C GLN A 441 -12.23 -17.30 -24.88
N ASP A 442 -12.95 -17.77 -25.89
CA ASP A 442 -13.48 -16.98 -27.00
C ASP A 442 -15.01 -17.13 -27.03
N GLY A 443 -15.70 -16.19 -26.39
CA GLY A 443 -17.15 -16.22 -26.22
C GLY A 443 -17.61 -17.49 -25.51
N ARG A 444 -18.32 -18.34 -26.24
CA ARG A 444 -18.90 -19.61 -25.75
C ARG A 444 -17.96 -20.83 -25.77
N VAL A 445 -16.72 -20.65 -26.20
CA VAL A 445 -15.72 -21.72 -26.31
C VAL A 445 -14.54 -21.43 -25.39
N LEU A 446 -14.12 -22.42 -24.60
CA LEU A 446 -12.94 -22.34 -23.74
C LEU A 446 -12.00 -23.51 -24.02
N LEU A 447 -10.70 -23.22 -24.08
CA LEU A 447 -9.64 -24.22 -24.15
C LEU A 447 -8.80 -24.14 -22.88
N ALA A 448 -8.50 -25.29 -22.29
CA ALA A 448 -7.60 -25.43 -21.16
C ALA A 448 -6.54 -26.50 -21.46
N LEU A 449 -5.27 -26.14 -21.28
CA LEU A 449 -4.12 -27.02 -21.50
C LEU A 449 -3.29 -27.10 -20.22
N TRP A 450 -3.26 -28.27 -19.60
CA TRP A 450 -2.37 -28.58 -18.49
C TRP A 450 -1.09 -29.23 -19.00
N ASP A 451 0.07 -28.63 -18.69
CA ASP A 451 1.38 -29.25 -18.82
C ASP A 451 1.96 -29.48 -17.42
N LEU A 452 1.71 -30.66 -16.85
CA LEU A 452 2.15 -31.04 -15.51
C LEU A 452 3.63 -31.43 -15.48
N ARG A 453 4.38 -31.28 -16.58
CA ARG A 453 5.84 -31.53 -16.62
C ARG A 453 6.66 -30.30 -16.22
N VAL A 454 6.00 -29.19 -15.88
CA VAL A 454 6.65 -27.99 -15.35
C VAL A 454 7.61 -28.31 -14.21
N ARG A 455 8.62 -27.46 -14.05
CA ARG A 455 9.68 -27.66 -13.05
C ARG A 455 9.07 -27.80 -11.65
N GLY A 456 9.55 -28.79 -10.89
CA GLY A 456 9.17 -28.94 -9.50
C GLY A 456 9.70 -27.82 -8.60
N GLY A 457 9.08 -27.63 -7.44
CA GLY A 457 9.39 -26.54 -6.51
C GLY A 457 9.80 -27.00 -5.12
N PHE A 458 10.49 -26.13 -4.38
CA PHE A 458 10.69 -26.30 -2.94
C PHE A 458 9.32 -26.35 -2.22
N LEU A 459 9.16 -27.27 -1.25
CA LEU A 459 7.89 -27.59 -0.56
C LEU A 459 6.80 -28.26 -1.41
N GLU A 460 7.04 -28.53 -2.69
CA GLU A 460 6.08 -29.28 -3.50
C GLU A 460 6.04 -30.76 -3.07
N ARG A 461 4.84 -31.27 -2.82
CA ARG A 461 4.60 -32.70 -2.58
C ARG A 461 4.53 -33.49 -3.89
N ARG A 462 4.28 -34.79 -3.81
CA ARG A 462 4.15 -35.64 -5.00
C ARG A 462 2.98 -35.16 -5.89
N ARG A 463 3.33 -34.54 -7.02
CA ARG A 463 2.37 -34.06 -8.02
C ARG A 463 1.50 -35.19 -8.58
N GLN A 464 0.20 -34.93 -8.67
CA GLN A 464 -0.74 -35.81 -9.34
C GLN A 464 -0.55 -35.73 -10.87
N ARG A 465 -0.59 -36.88 -11.56
CA ARG A 465 -0.34 -36.93 -13.02
C ARG A 465 -1.65 -37.14 -13.80
N HIS A 466 -2.65 -36.35 -13.45
CA HIS A 466 -3.95 -36.33 -14.07
C HIS A 466 -4.63 -34.99 -13.78
N THR A 467 -5.62 -34.64 -14.59
CA THR A 467 -6.63 -33.61 -14.25
C THR A 467 -7.97 -34.31 -14.07
N HIS A 468 -8.95 -33.61 -13.52
CA HIS A 468 -10.29 -34.16 -13.34
C HIS A 468 -11.37 -33.12 -13.60
N LEU A 469 -12.55 -33.60 -13.94
CA LEU A 469 -13.75 -32.86 -14.30
C LEU A 469 -14.84 -33.19 -13.30
N TYR A 470 -15.49 -32.15 -12.75
CA TYR A 470 -16.76 -32.31 -12.05
C TYR A 470 -17.89 -32.38 -13.09
N TRP A 471 -18.58 -33.52 -13.11
CA TRP A 471 -19.64 -33.86 -14.05
C TRP A 471 -20.84 -34.48 -13.30
N PRO A 472 -21.69 -33.65 -12.68
CA PRO A 472 -22.76 -34.11 -11.80
C PRO A 472 -23.93 -34.72 -12.58
N THR A 473 -23.77 -35.97 -13.03
CA THR A 473 -24.69 -36.64 -13.97
C THR A 473 -26.14 -36.65 -13.47
N THR A 474 -26.34 -36.74 -12.16
CA THR A 474 -27.66 -36.78 -11.52
C THR A 474 -28.37 -35.42 -11.47
N ARG A 475 -27.66 -34.32 -11.71
CA ARG A 475 -28.21 -32.95 -11.75
C ARG A 475 -28.57 -32.48 -13.16
N PHE A 476 -28.26 -33.26 -14.19
CA PHE A 476 -28.64 -32.96 -15.57
C PHE A 476 -29.98 -33.60 -15.92
N ASP A 477 -30.75 -32.95 -16.80
CA ASP A 477 -31.95 -33.58 -17.38
C ASP A 477 -31.55 -34.76 -18.28
N GLU A 478 -30.43 -34.59 -18.99
CA GLU A 478 -29.89 -35.58 -19.91
C GLU A 478 -28.37 -35.41 -20.03
N SER A 479 -27.65 -36.53 -20.06
CA SER A 479 -26.20 -36.57 -20.27
C SER A 479 -25.82 -37.67 -21.24
N ARG A 480 -24.90 -37.38 -22.15
CA ARG A 480 -24.39 -38.30 -23.17
C ARG A 480 -22.87 -38.24 -23.23
N ARG A 481 -22.25 -39.36 -23.59
CA ARG A 481 -20.80 -39.45 -23.79
C ARG A 481 -20.47 -40.33 -24.99
N GLY A 482 -19.34 -40.05 -25.63
CA GLY A 482 -18.81 -40.87 -26.71
C GLY A 482 -17.32 -40.62 -26.94
N ARG A 483 -16.73 -41.33 -27.92
CA ARG A 483 -15.34 -41.13 -28.34
C ARG A 483 -15.27 -40.24 -29.57
N HIS A 484 -14.26 -39.37 -29.63
CA HIS A 484 -13.96 -38.58 -30.83
C HIS A 484 -12.74 -39.18 -31.57
N ALA A 485 -12.56 -38.81 -32.84
CA ALA A 485 -11.53 -39.41 -33.72
C ALA A 485 -10.08 -39.22 -33.24
N GLY A 486 -9.83 -38.28 -32.33
CA GLY A 486 -8.52 -38.00 -31.73
C GLY A 486 -8.14 -38.90 -30.56
N GLY A 487 -8.99 -39.89 -30.20
CA GLY A 487 -8.68 -40.89 -29.19
C GLY A 487 -9.04 -40.52 -27.74
N GLY A 488 -9.71 -39.40 -27.53
CA GLY A 488 -10.32 -39.03 -26.24
C GLY A 488 -11.84 -39.11 -26.27
N ASP A 489 -12.47 -38.53 -25.24
CA ASP A 489 -13.92 -38.57 -25.05
C ASP A 489 -14.56 -37.19 -25.23
N TRP A 490 -15.80 -37.18 -25.72
CA TRP A 490 -16.71 -36.04 -25.65
C TRP A 490 -17.86 -36.35 -24.68
N LEU A 491 -18.29 -35.32 -23.96
CA LEU A 491 -19.39 -35.32 -23.00
C LEU A 491 -20.34 -34.19 -23.37
N ALA A 492 -21.64 -34.43 -23.25
CA ALA A 492 -22.68 -33.42 -23.44
C ALA A 492 -23.73 -33.56 -22.36
N ALA A 493 -24.23 -32.45 -21.83
CA ALA A 493 -25.35 -32.42 -20.90
C ALA A 493 -26.27 -31.23 -21.16
N ARG A 494 -27.54 -31.35 -20.75
CA ARG A 494 -28.51 -30.25 -20.77
C ARG A 494 -29.28 -30.13 -19.46
N CYS A 495 -29.67 -28.90 -19.13
CA CYS A 495 -30.71 -28.58 -18.16
C CYS A 495 -31.63 -27.53 -18.80
N GLY A 496 -32.91 -27.85 -18.95
CA GLY A 496 -33.83 -27.09 -19.79
C GLY A 496 -33.27 -26.92 -21.21
N ASP A 497 -33.23 -25.68 -21.67
CA ASP A 497 -32.71 -25.29 -22.98
C ASP A 497 -31.19 -25.04 -23.00
N GLY A 498 -30.50 -25.09 -21.84
CA GLY A 498 -29.07 -24.83 -21.73
C GLY A 498 -28.22 -26.08 -21.96
N TYR A 499 -27.14 -25.96 -22.73
CA TYR A 499 -26.24 -27.05 -23.10
C TYR A 499 -24.79 -26.80 -22.66
N VAL A 500 -24.13 -27.86 -22.21
CA VAL A 500 -22.68 -27.88 -21.97
C VAL A 500 -22.05 -29.09 -22.65
N GLY A 501 -20.96 -28.84 -23.37
CA GLY A 501 -20.14 -29.83 -24.04
C GLY A 501 -18.70 -29.77 -23.56
N VAL A 502 -18.11 -30.93 -23.25
CA VAL A 502 -16.71 -31.04 -22.85
C VAL A 502 -16.02 -32.10 -23.70
N ILE A 503 -14.87 -31.75 -24.28
CA ILE A 503 -14.03 -32.69 -25.05
C ILE A 503 -12.67 -32.79 -24.37
N SER A 504 -12.27 -34.03 -24.05
CA SER A 504 -10.97 -34.35 -23.48
C SER A 504 -10.06 -34.94 -24.55
N THR A 505 -8.79 -34.55 -24.52
CA THR A 505 -7.74 -35.12 -25.40
C THR A 505 -7.29 -36.55 -25.04
N VAL A 506 -7.85 -37.12 -23.96
CA VAL A 506 -7.57 -38.47 -23.47
C VAL A 506 -8.87 -39.15 -23.06
N SER A 507 -8.89 -40.49 -23.05
CA SER A 507 -10.03 -41.22 -22.50
C SER A 507 -10.16 -40.97 -21.00
N LEU A 508 -11.38 -40.69 -20.56
CA LEU A 508 -11.74 -40.42 -19.19
C LEU A 508 -12.01 -41.73 -18.45
N VAL A 509 -11.67 -41.74 -17.16
CA VAL A 509 -11.98 -42.84 -16.24
C VAL A 509 -12.78 -42.30 -15.07
N GLU A 510 -13.58 -43.16 -14.44
CA GLU A 510 -14.32 -42.79 -13.24
C GLU A 510 -13.36 -42.45 -12.10
N GLY A 511 -13.71 -41.40 -11.36
CA GLY A 511 -12.94 -40.91 -10.22
C GLY A 511 -13.32 -41.60 -8.91
N SER A 512 -13.11 -40.85 -7.82
CA SER A 512 -13.43 -41.29 -6.46
C SER A 512 -14.91 -41.14 -6.09
N SER A 513 -15.66 -40.36 -6.87
CA SER A 513 -17.11 -40.18 -6.74
C SER A 513 -17.81 -40.34 -8.10
N PRO A 514 -19.14 -40.61 -8.12
CA PRO A 514 -19.91 -40.71 -9.36
C PRO A 514 -19.91 -39.45 -10.23
N ASP A 515 -19.68 -38.29 -9.61
CA ASP A 515 -19.66 -36.99 -10.29
C ASP A 515 -18.24 -36.58 -10.73
N GLU A 516 -17.25 -37.46 -10.62
CA GLU A 516 -15.87 -37.19 -10.95
C GLU A 516 -15.40 -38.02 -12.16
N LEU A 517 -14.88 -37.33 -13.18
CA LEU A 517 -14.21 -37.96 -14.32
C LEU A 517 -12.74 -37.53 -14.38
N VAL A 518 -11.82 -38.49 -14.47
CA VAL A 518 -10.38 -38.27 -14.44
C VAL A 518 -9.78 -38.40 -15.83
N ALA A 519 -8.98 -37.42 -16.23
CA ALA A 519 -8.16 -37.44 -17.44
C ALA A 519 -6.70 -37.80 -17.08
N PRO A 520 -6.26 -39.06 -17.29
CA PRO A 520 -4.91 -39.48 -16.94
C PRO A 520 -3.88 -38.87 -17.89
N GLY A 521 -2.73 -38.48 -17.33
CA GLY A 521 -1.58 -38.03 -18.11
C GLY A 521 -0.95 -36.74 -17.60
N SER A 522 0.30 -36.51 -18.01
CA SER A 522 1.03 -35.29 -17.65
C SER A 522 0.77 -34.10 -18.58
N VAL A 523 0.18 -34.33 -19.75
CA VAL A 523 -0.23 -33.28 -20.68
C VAL A 523 -1.64 -33.59 -21.14
N THR A 524 -2.60 -32.79 -20.70
CA THR A 524 -4.02 -32.97 -20.99
C THR A 524 -4.61 -31.65 -21.47
N GLY A 525 -5.43 -31.74 -22.52
CA GLY A 525 -6.23 -30.64 -23.03
C GLY A 525 -7.72 -30.91 -22.82
N TRP A 526 -8.44 -29.86 -22.48
CA TRP A 526 -9.89 -29.80 -22.35
C TRP A 526 -10.44 -28.70 -23.24
N THR A 527 -11.55 -28.98 -23.91
CA THR A 527 -12.34 -28.00 -24.66
C THR A 527 -13.72 -27.97 -24.08
N VAL A 528 -14.24 -26.78 -23.85
CA VAL A 528 -15.60 -26.55 -23.36
C VAL A 528 -16.33 -25.73 -24.40
N LYS A 529 -17.54 -26.17 -24.75
CA LYS A 529 -18.48 -25.42 -25.57
C LYS A 529 -19.78 -25.32 -24.80
N VAL A 530 -20.26 -24.11 -24.57
CA VAL A 530 -21.61 -23.88 -24.04
C VAL A 530 -22.53 -23.42 -25.17
N GLY A 531 -23.82 -23.70 -25.01
CA GLY A 531 -24.83 -23.45 -26.03
C GLY A 531 -26.23 -23.51 -25.46
N ASP A 532 -27.21 -23.32 -26.32
CA ASP A 532 -28.63 -23.50 -25.98
C ASP A 532 -29.45 -23.85 -27.22
N ALA A 533 -30.74 -24.14 -27.00
CA ALA A 533 -31.68 -24.50 -28.06
C ALA A 533 -31.77 -23.45 -29.19
N HIS A 534 -31.59 -22.16 -28.86
CA HIS A 534 -31.66 -21.07 -29.82
C HIS A 534 -30.40 -20.99 -30.69
N LEU A 535 -29.22 -21.19 -30.08
CA LEU A 535 -27.93 -21.08 -30.78
C LEU A 535 -27.53 -22.34 -31.55
N ASP A 536 -27.86 -23.52 -31.02
CA ASP A 536 -27.34 -24.80 -31.53
C ASP A 536 -28.43 -25.73 -32.09
N GLY A 537 -29.71 -25.38 -31.96
CA GLY A 537 -30.83 -26.27 -32.29
C GLY A 537 -31.08 -27.29 -31.19
N ASP A 538 -31.61 -28.46 -31.52
CA ASP A 538 -31.85 -29.48 -30.50
C ASP A 538 -30.55 -30.07 -29.91
N PHE A 539 -30.70 -30.77 -28.79
CA PHE A 539 -29.58 -31.39 -28.09
C PHE A 539 -28.87 -32.47 -28.93
N ASP A 540 -29.59 -33.15 -29.83
CA ASP A 540 -29.02 -34.14 -30.75
C ASP A 540 -28.03 -33.50 -31.71
N ARG A 541 -28.37 -32.35 -32.29
CA ARG A 541 -27.50 -31.56 -33.15
C ARG A 541 -26.28 -31.05 -32.40
N PHE A 542 -26.45 -30.59 -31.16
CA PHE A 542 -25.34 -30.17 -30.31
C PHE A 542 -24.38 -31.34 -30.02
N CYS A 543 -24.89 -32.53 -29.68
CA CYS A 543 -24.08 -33.73 -29.52
C CYS A 543 -23.35 -34.14 -30.81
N ALA A 544 -24.02 -34.07 -31.96
CA ALA A 544 -23.42 -34.40 -33.25
C ALA A 544 -22.26 -33.46 -33.60
N ASP A 545 -22.39 -32.16 -33.31
CA ASP A 545 -21.33 -31.17 -33.49
C ASP A 545 -20.11 -31.44 -32.60
N LEU A 546 -20.34 -31.80 -31.32
CA LEU A 546 -19.27 -32.20 -30.42
C LEU A 546 -18.56 -33.47 -30.91
N ALA A 547 -19.31 -34.47 -31.35
CA ALA A 547 -18.76 -35.71 -31.87
C ALA A 547 -17.93 -35.50 -33.15
N ALA A 548 -18.32 -34.54 -33.99
CA ALA A 548 -17.60 -34.17 -35.21
C ALA A 548 -16.39 -33.25 -34.97
N THR A 549 -16.25 -32.67 -33.77
CA THR A 549 -15.18 -31.73 -33.46
C THR A 549 -13.80 -32.41 -33.46
N VAL A 550 -12.91 -31.93 -34.33
CA VAL A 550 -11.53 -32.42 -34.41
C VAL A 550 -10.67 -31.75 -33.36
N VAL A 551 -10.08 -32.56 -32.48
CA VAL A 551 -9.17 -32.10 -31.42
C VAL A 551 -7.80 -32.74 -31.62
N ALA A 552 -6.76 -31.92 -31.60
CA ALA A 552 -5.38 -32.34 -31.67
C ALA A 552 -4.56 -31.72 -30.52
N LEU A 553 -3.75 -32.56 -29.87
CA LEU A 553 -2.84 -32.14 -28.80
C LEU A 553 -1.40 -32.50 -29.17
N ASP A 554 -0.57 -31.48 -29.40
CA ASP A 554 0.88 -31.66 -29.45
C ASP A 554 1.42 -31.76 -28.02
N ARG A 555 2.08 -32.88 -27.71
CA ARG A 555 2.70 -33.14 -26.41
C ARG A 555 4.18 -32.77 -26.36
N GLY A 556 4.71 -32.12 -27.41
CA GLY A 556 6.10 -31.65 -27.47
C GLY A 556 6.45 -30.60 -26.40
N ARG A 557 7.68 -30.09 -26.45
CA ARG A 557 8.15 -29.00 -25.56
C ARG A 557 7.42 -27.67 -25.82
N ARG A 558 6.87 -27.48 -27.01
CA ARG A 558 6.00 -26.35 -27.41
C ARG A 558 4.56 -26.83 -27.60
N GLY A 559 4.11 -27.70 -26.68
CA GLY A 559 2.79 -28.33 -26.77
C GLY A 559 1.68 -27.29 -26.93
N HIS A 560 0.70 -27.64 -27.75
CA HIS A 560 -0.42 -26.79 -28.11
C HIS A 560 -1.67 -27.64 -28.33
N LEU A 561 -2.83 -27.04 -28.05
CA LEU A 561 -4.14 -27.64 -28.25
C LEU A 561 -4.82 -26.96 -29.45
N VAL A 562 -5.30 -27.74 -30.41
CA VAL A 562 -6.04 -27.24 -31.58
C VAL A 562 -7.42 -27.88 -31.61
N VAL A 563 -8.45 -27.04 -31.73
CA VAL A 563 -9.85 -27.44 -31.77
C VAL A 563 -10.57 -26.58 -32.79
N GLY A 564 -10.95 -27.16 -33.93
CA GLY A 564 -11.53 -26.40 -35.05
C GLY A 564 -10.65 -25.20 -35.43
N ARG A 565 -11.19 -23.98 -35.31
CA ARG A 565 -10.48 -22.71 -35.58
C ARG A 565 -9.57 -22.23 -34.45
N HIS A 566 -9.69 -22.81 -33.27
CA HIS A 566 -9.02 -22.35 -32.06
C HIS A 566 -7.70 -23.07 -31.85
N ARG A 567 -6.67 -22.31 -31.46
CA ARG A 567 -5.37 -22.84 -31.06
C ARG A 567 -4.94 -22.18 -29.75
N LEU A 568 -4.63 -23.00 -28.76
CA LEU A 568 -4.09 -22.57 -27.48
C LEU A 568 -2.66 -23.08 -27.30
N ASP A 569 -1.74 -22.16 -27.03
CA ASP A 569 -0.38 -22.48 -26.66
C ASP A 569 0.14 -21.51 -25.57
N ARG A 570 1.45 -21.53 -25.29
CA ARG A 570 2.06 -20.71 -24.25
C ARG A 570 1.92 -19.20 -24.50
N SER A 571 1.75 -18.79 -25.76
CA SER A 571 1.54 -17.39 -26.13
C SER A 571 0.10 -16.92 -25.88
N GLY A 572 -0.86 -17.84 -25.78
CA GLY A 572 -2.27 -17.55 -25.54
C GLY A 572 -3.19 -18.27 -26.53
N LEU A 573 -4.47 -17.92 -26.48
CA LEU A 573 -5.49 -18.41 -27.38
C LEU A 573 -5.48 -17.59 -28.69
N ARG A 574 -5.65 -18.29 -29.82
CA ARG A 574 -5.90 -17.71 -31.13
C ARG A 574 -7.13 -18.34 -31.76
N ALA A 575 -7.92 -17.55 -32.47
CA ALA A 575 -8.99 -18.01 -33.35
C ALA A 575 -8.65 -17.58 -34.78
N ASP A 576 -8.62 -18.51 -35.73
CA ASP A 576 -8.27 -18.21 -37.14
C ASP A 576 -6.92 -17.48 -37.26
N SER A 577 -5.94 -17.87 -36.42
CA SER A 577 -4.62 -17.23 -36.27
C SER A 577 -4.59 -15.85 -35.60
N VAL A 578 -5.75 -15.23 -35.34
CA VAL A 578 -5.88 -13.95 -34.65
C VAL A 578 -5.81 -14.17 -33.12
N PRO A 579 -4.94 -13.44 -32.38
CA PRO A 579 -4.91 -13.51 -30.93
C PRO A 579 -6.25 -13.11 -30.29
N VAL A 580 -6.73 -13.94 -29.37
CA VAL A 580 -7.85 -13.58 -28.49
C VAL A 580 -7.28 -12.80 -27.30
N PRO A 581 -7.78 -11.59 -27.00
CA PRO A 581 -7.25 -10.78 -25.91
C PRO A 581 -7.32 -11.50 -24.56
N ALA A 582 -6.17 -11.66 -23.91
CA ALA A 582 -6.09 -12.23 -22.56
C ALA A 582 -5.99 -11.18 -21.45
N HIS A 583 -5.83 -9.90 -21.81
CA HIS A 583 -5.80 -8.78 -20.87
C HIS A 583 -7.02 -7.91 -21.10
N HIS A 584 -7.66 -7.51 -20.01
CA HIS A 584 -8.91 -6.78 -20.04
C HIS A 584 -8.75 -5.38 -19.45
N PRO A 585 -9.64 -4.44 -19.85
CA PRO A 585 -9.83 -3.19 -19.13
C PRO A 585 -10.44 -3.46 -17.74
N ARG A 586 -10.61 -2.45 -16.89
CA ARG A 586 -11.25 -2.64 -15.56
C ARG A 586 -12.67 -3.17 -15.73
N LEU A 587 -13.36 -2.66 -16.76
CA LEU A 587 -14.70 -3.07 -17.14
C LEU A 587 -14.87 -2.94 -18.67
N ASP A 588 -15.44 -3.95 -19.29
CA ASP A 588 -16.01 -3.96 -20.64
C ASP A 588 -17.29 -4.81 -20.59
N SER A 589 -18.45 -4.14 -20.64
CA SER A 589 -19.77 -4.75 -20.47
C SER A 589 -20.81 -3.98 -21.28
N PRO A 590 -22.02 -4.56 -21.49
CA PRO A 590 -23.12 -3.85 -22.17
C PRO A 590 -23.57 -2.55 -21.47
N TRP A 591 -23.29 -2.40 -20.18
CA TRP A 591 -23.75 -1.27 -19.37
C TRP A 591 -22.70 -0.17 -19.20
N GLY A 592 -21.45 -0.44 -19.56
CA GLY A 592 -20.36 0.49 -19.35
C GLY A 592 -18.98 -0.11 -19.65
N ALA A 593 -18.02 0.78 -19.86
CA ALA A 593 -16.63 0.44 -20.08
C ALA A 593 -15.72 1.41 -19.31
N ALA A 594 -14.63 0.89 -18.75
CA ALA A 594 -13.66 1.67 -18.00
C ALA A 594 -12.25 1.11 -18.22
N PRO A 595 -11.23 1.93 -18.54
CA PRO A 595 -9.88 1.44 -18.80
C PRO A 595 -9.30 0.74 -17.57
N ARG A 596 -8.21 -0.03 -17.74
CA ARG A 596 -7.61 -0.84 -16.67
C ARG A 596 -7.35 -0.10 -15.36
N PHE A 597 -6.93 1.16 -15.43
CA PHE A 597 -6.73 2.04 -14.29
C PHE A 597 -7.63 3.27 -14.48
N PRO A 598 -8.92 3.16 -14.12
CA PRO A 598 -9.89 4.18 -14.46
C PRO A 598 -9.78 5.38 -13.51
N ASP A 599 -10.01 6.58 -14.05
CA ASP A 599 -10.31 7.76 -13.23
C ASP A 599 -11.80 7.82 -12.83
N ARG A 600 -12.65 7.05 -13.53
CA ARG A 600 -14.09 6.94 -13.33
C ARG A 600 -14.58 5.60 -13.87
N ILE A 601 -15.47 4.94 -13.13
CA ILE A 601 -16.26 3.78 -13.55
C ILE A 601 -17.70 4.26 -13.63
N GLU A 602 -18.38 3.98 -14.74
CA GLU A 602 -19.77 4.34 -14.96
C GLU A 602 -20.51 3.14 -15.55
N VAL A 603 -21.69 2.84 -14.99
CA VAL A 603 -22.62 1.85 -15.55
C VAL A 603 -24.02 2.43 -15.65
N THR A 604 -24.68 2.19 -16.77
CA THR A 604 -26.04 2.65 -17.02
C THR A 604 -26.94 1.48 -17.41
N CYS A 605 -28.03 1.28 -16.68
CA CYS A 605 -29.02 0.25 -16.93
C CYS A 605 -30.41 0.68 -16.43
N GLY A 606 -31.46 0.33 -17.16
CA GLY A 606 -32.85 0.61 -16.73
C GLY A 606 -33.19 2.09 -16.55
N GLY A 607 -32.47 3.00 -17.20
CA GLY A 607 -32.64 4.45 -17.02
C GLY A 607 -31.93 5.04 -15.80
N HIS A 608 -31.17 4.24 -15.07
CA HIS A 608 -30.36 4.66 -13.93
C HIS A 608 -28.86 4.60 -14.28
N THR A 609 -28.08 5.52 -13.72
CA THR A 609 -26.62 5.55 -13.84
C THR A 609 -26.00 5.48 -12.46
N TRP A 610 -25.02 4.60 -12.29
CA TRP A 610 -24.12 4.60 -11.15
C TRP A 610 -22.72 4.98 -11.62
N GLU A 611 -22.04 5.80 -10.82
CA GLU A 611 -20.68 6.21 -11.09
C GLU A 611 -19.82 6.18 -9.83
N ALA A 612 -18.54 5.90 -10.00
CA ALA A 612 -17.55 6.01 -8.95
C ALA A 612 -16.22 6.53 -9.51
N SER A 613 -15.56 7.41 -8.76
CA SER A 613 -14.23 7.90 -9.10
C SER A 613 -13.24 7.57 -7.99
N PRO A 614 -12.07 6.98 -8.30
CA PRO A 614 -11.01 6.82 -7.31
C PRO A 614 -10.42 8.14 -6.81
N ARG A 615 -10.68 9.26 -7.51
CA ARG A 615 -10.34 10.62 -7.06
C ARG A 615 -11.40 11.21 -6.13
N GLY A 616 -12.64 10.68 -6.15
CA GLY A 616 -13.69 11.03 -5.20
C GLY A 616 -13.37 10.51 -3.79
N THR A 617 -12.75 9.33 -3.69
CA THR A 617 -12.21 8.79 -2.43
C THR A 617 -10.91 9.46 -1.99
N ASP A 618 -10.23 10.19 -2.88
CA ASP A 618 -9.15 11.10 -2.49
C ASP A 618 -9.66 12.28 -1.65
N ALA A 619 -10.98 12.42 -1.40
CA ALA A 619 -11.52 13.28 -0.35
C ALA A 619 -11.16 12.78 1.08
N ALA A 620 -11.03 11.46 1.29
CA ALA A 620 -10.51 10.90 2.55
C ALA A 620 -8.98 11.08 2.65
N THR A 621 -8.29 11.06 1.51
CA THR A 621 -6.90 11.53 1.39
C THR A 621 -6.82 13.06 1.58
N ARG A 622 -7.86 13.83 1.19
CA ARG A 622 -8.01 15.24 1.51
C ARG A 622 -8.31 15.45 2.98
N ALA A 623 -8.92 14.54 3.72
CA ALA A 623 -8.92 14.60 5.19
C ALA A 623 -7.50 14.41 5.77
N SER A 624 -6.61 13.69 5.06
CA SER A 624 -5.18 13.70 5.34
C SER A 624 -4.46 14.97 4.85
N ALA A 625 -4.96 15.64 3.81
CA ALA A 625 -4.51 16.95 3.36
C ALA A 625 -5.04 18.09 4.25
N GLU A 626 -6.20 17.94 4.89
CA GLU A 626 -6.78 18.82 5.91
C GLU A 626 -6.05 18.60 7.25
N ARG A 627 -5.64 17.36 7.56
CA ARG A 627 -4.65 17.10 8.63
C ARG A 627 -3.27 17.66 8.28
N GLY A 628 -2.89 17.67 7.00
CA GLY A 628 -1.65 18.25 6.51
C GLY A 628 -1.64 19.78 6.57
N SER A 629 -2.76 20.42 6.20
CA SER A 629 -2.95 21.86 6.31
C SER A 629 -3.06 22.28 7.78
N ASP A 630 -3.73 21.51 8.65
CA ASP A 630 -3.75 21.75 10.10
C ASP A 630 -2.34 21.61 10.73
N VAL A 631 -1.52 20.63 10.30
CA VAL A 631 -0.12 20.52 10.75
C VAL A 631 0.71 21.71 10.27
N ALA A 632 0.64 22.07 8.99
CA ALA A 632 1.40 23.17 8.43
C ALA A 632 1.00 24.52 9.06
N GLU A 633 -0.29 24.79 9.21
CA GLU A 633 -0.83 26.02 9.77
C GLU A 633 -0.54 26.13 11.29
N ARG A 634 -0.69 25.03 12.03
CA ARG A 634 -0.27 24.95 13.45
C ARG A 634 1.23 25.16 13.61
N ALA A 635 2.04 24.58 12.74
CA ALA A 635 3.48 24.77 12.76
C ALA A 635 3.85 26.22 12.46
N LEU A 636 3.22 26.85 11.48
CA LEU A 636 3.45 28.27 11.16
C LEU A 636 3.09 29.16 12.34
N ARG A 637 1.90 29.00 12.94
CA ARG A 637 1.50 29.76 14.13
C ARG A 637 2.48 29.56 15.30
N THR A 638 2.90 28.33 15.54
CA THR A 638 3.87 28.01 16.61
C THR A 638 5.25 28.60 16.31
N ALA A 639 5.68 28.62 15.04
CA ALA A 639 6.92 29.26 14.62
C ALA A 639 6.89 30.78 14.84
N VAL A 640 5.76 31.44 14.55
CA VAL A 640 5.55 32.88 14.84
C VAL A 640 5.64 33.15 16.35
N GLU A 641 4.92 32.38 17.17
CA GLU A 641 4.98 32.50 18.64
C GLU A 641 6.41 32.33 19.19
N LEU A 642 7.16 31.36 18.66
CA LEU A 642 8.55 31.11 19.02
C LEU A 642 9.45 32.29 18.63
N CYS A 643 9.36 32.76 17.39
CA CYS A 643 10.14 33.89 16.88
C CYS A 643 9.86 35.18 17.68
N ASP A 644 8.59 35.46 17.98
CA ASP A 644 8.20 36.61 18.82
C ASP A 644 8.85 36.55 20.20
N SER A 645 8.76 35.37 20.84
CA SER A 645 9.36 35.17 22.17
C SER A 645 10.88 35.35 22.14
N LEU A 646 11.56 34.88 21.10
CA LEU A 646 13.02 34.99 20.97
C LEU A 646 13.46 36.42 20.69
N VAL A 647 12.81 37.09 19.73
CA VAL A 647 13.12 38.47 19.36
C VAL A 647 12.88 39.42 20.53
N ALA A 648 11.79 39.23 21.28
CA ALA A 648 11.46 40.04 22.46
C ALA A 648 12.48 39.88 23.61
N ARG A 649 13.09 38.68 23.74
CA ARG A 649 14.10 38.38 24.77
C ARG A 649 15.53 38.75 24.35
N GLN A 650 15.78 38.98 23.06
CA GLN A 650 17.12 39.30 22.57
C GLN A 650 17.52 40.76 22.85
N ARG A 651 18.36 40.94 23.87
CA ARG A 651 18.90 42.24 24.32
C ARG A 651 20.12 42.69 23.51
N GLU A 652 21.02 41.78 23.19
CA GLU A 652 22.27 42.08 22.49
C GLU A 652 22.18 41.80 20.98
N VAL A 653 23.01 42.52 20.20
CA VAL A 653 23.13 42.24 18.77
C VAL A 653 23.90 40.94 18.59
N ALA A 654 23.32 40.00 17.84
CA ALA A 654 23.97 38.72 17.58
C ALA A 654 25.26 38.90 16.74
N PRO A 655 26.27 38.04 16.95
CA PRO A 655 27.52 38.11 16.20
C PRO A 655 27.33 37.80 14.71
N TRP A 656 28.25 38.30 13.86
CA TRP A 656 28.30 38.00 12.43
C TRP A 656 28.74 36.55 12.19
N MET A 657 27.80 35.62 12.34
CA MET A 657 28.02 34.18 12.30
C MET A 657 26.84 33.46 11.64
N TRP A 658 27.12 32.29 11.06
CA TRP A 658 26.16 31.47 10.32
C TRP A 658 24.86 31.17 11.10
N GLY A 659 24.93 30.89 12.40
CA GLY A 659 23.76 30.55 13.22
C GLY A 659 22.73 31.69 13.28
N PRO A 660 23.10 32.85 13.86
CA PRO A 660 22.24 34.03 13.85
C PRO A 660 21.81 34.48 12.46
N ALA A 661 22.67 34.32 11.45
CA ALA A 661 22.36 34.67 10.07
C ALA A 661 21.20 33.87 9.49
N LEU A 662 21.21 32.53 9.66
CA LEU A 662 20.12 31.68 9.18
C LEU A 662 18.80 32.01 9.89
N PHE A 663 18.87 32.34 11.19
CA PHE A 663 17.69 32.80 11.92
C PHE A 663 17.17 34.13 11.35
N GLY A 664 18.05 35.11 11.13
CA GLY A 664 17.68 36.38 10.50
C GLY A 664 17.10 36.21 9.09
N TYR A 665 17.66 35.30 8.28
CA TYR A 665 17.12 34.97 6.96
C TYR A 665 15.73 34.35 7.06
N ALA A 666 15.52 33.41 7.99
CA ALA A 666 14.23 32.79 8.25
C ALA A 666 13.18 33.81 8.75
N LEU A 667 13.56 34.77 9.60
CA LEU A 667 12.69 35.87 10.02
C LEU A 667 12.26 36.75 8.84
N GLY A 668 13.18 37.06 7.91
CA GLY A 668 12.84 37.81 6.70
C GLY A 668 11.85 37.07 5.79
N ARG A 669 12.05 35.76 5.60
CA ARG A 669 11.11 34.89 4.88
C ARG A 669 9.76 34.78 5.60
N LEU A 670 9.76 34.83 6.93
CA LEU A 670 8.53 34.81 7.73
C LEU A 670 7.76 36.13 7.61
N ASP A 671 8.43 37.30 7.62
CA ASP A 671 7.80 38.60 7.30
C ASP A 671 7.15 38.60 5.90
N GLU A 672 7.81 37.99 4.90
CA GLU A 672 7.26 37.84 3.55
C GLU A 672 5.99 36.99 3.54
N GLN A 673 6.00 35.83 4.23
CA GLN A 673 4.84 34.95 4.32
C GLN A 673 3.65 35.60 5.03
N LEU A 674 3.92 36.40 6.08
CA LEU A 674 2.89 37.08 6.85
C LEU A 674 2.38 38.36 6.18
N GLY A 675 3.12 38.90 5.21
CA GLY A 675 2.80 40.17 4.57
C GLY A 675 2.94 41.40 5.49
N GLU A 676 3.61 41.26 6.64
CA GLU A 676 3.83 42.34 7.61
C GLU A 676 5.32 42.43 8.03
N PRO A 677 5.86 43.63 8.28
CA PRO A 677 7.28 43.82 8.64
C PRO A 677 7.54 43.54 10.13
N ARG A 678 7.08 42.38 10.63
CA ARG A 678 7.07 42.01 12.05
C ARG A 678 8.46 41.98 12.67
N TYR A 679 9.45 41.46 11.94
CA TYR A 679 10.84 41.31 12.40
C TYR A 679 11.81 42.31 11.76
N ARG A 680 11.33 43.19 10.88
CA ARG A 680 12.14 44.19 10.16
C ARG A 680 13.09 44.98 11.05
N GLU A 681 12.62 45.54 12.16
CA GLU A 681 13.48 46.35 13.05
C GLU A 681 14.59 45.51 13.69
N HIS A 682 14.33 44.24 13.97
CA HIS A 682 15.35 43.32 14.46
C HIS A 682 16.46 43.10 13.42
N LEU A 683 16.07 42.88 12.16
CA LEU A 683 16.99 42.69 11.03
C LEU A 683 17.81 43.95 10.74
N LEU A 684 17.16 45.13 10.75
CA LEU A 684 17.83 46.42 10.57
C LEU A 684 18.82 46.70 11.71
N ARG A 685 18.44 46.40 12.97
CA ARG A 685 19.34 46.54 14.12
C ARG A 685 20.59 45.66 13.97
N TYR A 686 20.42 44.41 13.54
CA TYR A 686 21.53 43.51 13.26
C TYR A 686 22.44 44.03 12.14
N ALA A 687 21.86 44.40 10.99
CA ALA A 687 22.62 44.86 9.83
C ALA A 687 23.35 46.20 10.08
N ARG A 688 22.67 47.18 10.70
CA ARG A 688 23.26 48.50 11.03
C ARG A 688 24.39 48.40 12.05
N HIS A 689 24.28 47.51 13.04
CA HIS A 689 25.36 47.28 13.99
C HIS A 689 26.63 46.77 13.30
N HIS A 690 26.51 45.79 12.41
CA HIS A 690 27.64 45.23 11.66
C HIS A 690 28.11 46.15 10.53
N LEU A 691 27.28 47.08 10.06
CA LEU A 691 27.71 48.15 9.16
C LEU A 691 28.60 49.16 9.91
N ALA A 692 28.20 49.53 11.13
CA ALA A 692 29.00 50.39 12.02
C ALA A 692 30.25 49.70 12.58
N HIS A 693 30.22 48.38 12.73
CA HIS A 693 31.33 47.55 13.21
C HIS A 693 31.65 46.43 12.19
N PRO A 694 32.26 46.76 11.04
CA PRO A 694 32.45 45.82 9.94
C PRO A 694 33.14 44.51 10.38
N PRO A 695 32.50 43.35 10.21
CA PRO A 695 33.04 42.06 10.63
C PRO A 695 34.16 41.63 9.71
N ARG A 696 35.04 40.72 10.12
CA ARG A 696 36.02 40.13 9.21
C ARG A 696 35.40 38.91 8.52
N ILE A 697 35.40 38.86 7.18
CA ILE A 697 34.92 37.69 6.42
C ILE A 697 36.13 36.90 5.93
N ASP A 698 36.43 35.78 6.60
CA ASP A 698 37.66 35.03 6.38
C ASP A 698 37.48 33.50 6.30
N TYR A 699 36.28 32.97 6.52
CA TYR A 699 35.93 31.56 6.35
C TYR A 699 34.45 31.35 5.99
N SER A 700 34.07 30.10 5.68
CA SER A 700 32.76 29.74 5.10
C SER A 700 31.57 30.27 5.89
N ASP A 701 31.62 30.20 7.22
CA ASP A 701 30.50 30.58 8.07
C ASP A 701 30.26 32.09 8.15
N HIS A 702 31.24 32.91 7.77
CA HIS A 702 31.10 34.37 7.71
C HIS A 702 30.43 34.84 6.41
N VAL A 703 30.15 33.92 5.46
CA VAL A 703 29.43 34.23 4.21
C VAL A 703 27.92 34.21 4.42
N ALA A 704 27.38 33.23 5.15
CA ALA A 704 25.94 33.09 5.40
C ALA A 704 25.23 34.37 5.92
N PRO A 705 25.83 35.19 6.81
CA PRO A 705 25.26 36.49 7.20
C PRO A 705 24.89 37.45 6.06
N ALA A 706 25.53 37.32 4.90
CA ALA A 706 25.18 38.12 3.73
C ALA A 706 23.78 37.81 3.17
N LEU A 707 23.17 36.66 3.52
CA LEU A 707 21.77 36.38 3.22
C LEU A 707 20.84 37.44 3.83
N VAL A 708 21.15 37.93 5.04
CA VAL A 708 20.35 38.95 5.72
C VAL A 708 20.50 40.31 5.03
N THR A 709 21.73 40.74 4.79
CA THR A 709 21.98 42.05 4.15
C THR A 709 21.51 42.09 2.71
N PHE A 710 21.63 40.98 1.98
CA PHE A 710 21.07 40.84 0.63
C PHE A 710 19.54 40.87 0.64
N ALA A 711 18.89 40.14 1.54
CA ALA A 711 17.43 40.19 1.67
C ALA A 711 16.92 41.59 2.05
N LEU A 712 17.68 42.39 2.80
CA LEU A 712 17.35 43.78 3.09
C LEU A 712 17.53 44.68 1.85
N GLN A 713 18.59 44.50 1.06
CA GLN A 713 18.78 45.23 -0.20
C GLN A 713 17.66 44.99 -1.20
N GLN A 714 17.19 43.74 -1.33
CA GLN A 714 16.04 43.42 -2.18
C GLN A 714 14.75 44.14 -1.73
N ARG A 715 14.72 44.70 -0.52
CA ARG A 715 13.63 45.51 0.04
C ARG A 715 13.94 47.02 0.06
N GLY A 716 14.97 47.47 -0.67
CA GLY A 716 15.31 48.88 -0.85
C GLY A 716 16.28 49.46 0.20
N TYR A 717 16.93 48.62 1.02
CA TYR A 717 17.95 49.06 1.97
C TYR A 717 19.37 48.93 1.39
N ASP A 718 19.68 49.76 0.41
CA ASP A 718 20.94 49.74 -0.33
C ASP A 718 22.16 50.08 0.54
N GLU A 719 21.96 50.69 1.73
CA GLU A 719 23.06 51.04 2.64
C GLU A 719 23.87 49.82 3.11
N PHE A 720 23.32 48.61 2.97
CA PHE A 720 23.99 47.37 3.35
C PHE A 720 24.81 46.74 2.22
N ALA A 721 24.84 47.33 1.01
CA ALA A 721 25.66 46.88 -0.13
C ALA A 721 27.12 46.56 0.25
N PRO A 722 27.83 47.42 1.01
CA PRO A 722 29.22 47.16 1.38
C PRO A 722 29.43 45.87 2.18
N LEU A 723 28.46 45.44 2.99
CA LEU A 723 28.57 44.19 3.75
C LEU A 723 28.37 42.96 2.87
N THR A 724 27.39 43.02 1.96
CA THR A 724 27.11 41.96 0.99
C THR A 724 28.27 41.77 0.02
N GLU A 725 28.83 42.87 -0.51
CA GLU A 725 29.98 42.85 -1.42
C GLU A 725 31.21 42.20 -0.79
N ARG A 726 31.46 42.42 0.51
CA ARG A 726 32.58 41.77 1.20
C ARG A 726 32.46 40.24 1.25
N ALA A 727 31.23 39.70 1.30
CA ALA A 727 31.01 38.27 1.22
C ALA A 727 31.23 37.76 -0.21
N VAL A 728 30.77 38.51 -1.22
CA VAL A 728 31.03 38.21 -2.65
C VAL A 728 32.54 38.21 -2.94
N ASP A 729 33.27 39.20 -2.43
CA ASP A 729 34.73 39.30 -2.57
C ASP A 729 35.43 38.10 -1.93
N TYR A 730 34.99 37.68 -0.75
CA TYR A 730 35.51 36.47 -0.14
C TYR A 730 35.26 35.23 -1.02
N ILE A 731 34.05 35.06 -1.56
CA ILE A 731 33.73 33.93 -2.45
C ILE A 731 34.64 33.92 -3.68
N ARG A 732 34.89 35.09 -4.28
CA ARG A 732 35.73 35.24 -5.48
C ARG A 732 37.22 35.02 -5.19
N THR A 733 37.71 35.43 -4.03
CA THR A 733 39.16 35.50 -3.74
C THR A 733 39.67 34.43 -2.77
N ALA A 734 38.78 33.72 -2.06
CA ALA A 734 39.17 32.72 -1.08
C ALA A 734 39.98 31.58 -1.72
N PRO A 735 41.14 31.19 -1.16
CA PRO A 735 41.93 30.08 -1.67
C PRO A 735 41.12 28.78 -1.74
N ARG A 736 41.12 28.15 -2.91
CA ARG A 736 40.51 26.82 -3.08
C ARG A 736 41.42 25.75 -2.49
N VAL A 737 40.82 24.76 -1.85
CA VAL A 737 41.53 23.64 -1.22
C VAL A 737 41.40 22.38 -2.07
N VAL A 738 40.26 22.15 -2.70
CA VAL A 738 40.06 21.08 -3.69
C VAL A 738 39.02 21.53 -4.72
N ASP A 739 39.31 21.38 -6.02
CA ASP A 739 38.47 21.91 -7.11
C ASP A 739 38.08 23.39 -6.85
N ASP A 740 36.77 23.71 -6.81
CA ASP A 740 36.25 25.05 -6.48
C ASP A 740 35.89 25.20 -4.99
N ALA A 741 36.14 24.19 -4.15
CA ALA A 741 35.76 24.23 -2.74
C ALA A 741 36.78 25.00 -1.89
N VAL A 742 36.30 25.87 -1.01
CA VAL A 742 37.14 26.62 -0.05
C VAL A 742 37.44 25.80 1.20
N ASN A 743 38.50 26.17 1.91
CA ASN A 743 38.72 25.65 3.27
C ASN A 743 37.56 26.09 4.16
N HIS A 744 36.87 25.15 4.83
CA HIS A 744 35.72 25.50 5.68
C HIS A 744 36.12 26.51 6.77
N LEU A 745 37.27 26.29 7.41
CA LEU A 745 37.85 27.18 8.43
C LEU A 745 38.66 28.36 7.87
N GLY A 746 38.75 28.49 6.53
CA GLY A 746 39.34 29.63 5.84
C GLY A 746 40.68 30.10 6.42
N ARG A 747 40.74 31.38 6.82
CA ARG A 747 41.90 32.02 7.49
C ARG A 747 41.71 32.20 9.01
N SER A 748 40.75 31.50 9.61
CA SER A 748 40.50 31.57 11.07
C SER A 748 41.73 31.16 11.87
N ALA A 749 41.81 31.61 13.14
CA ALA A 749 42.90 31.20 14.04
C ALA A 749 42.96 29.67 14.22
N TRP A 750 41.80 29.00 14.21
CA TRP A 750 41.67 27.54 14.32
C TRP A 750 42.25 26.78 13.13
N ASN A 751 42.32 27.39 11.94
CA ASN A 751 42.95 26.77 10.77
C ASN A 751 44.45 26.47 10.97
N ARG A 752 45.12 27.11 11.95
CA ARG A 752 46.52 26.79 12.28
C ARG A 752 46.68 25.44 12.98
N LEU A 753 45.62 24.96 13.63
CA LEU A 753 45.63 23.78 14.50
C LEU A 753 44.74 22.64 13.96
N TYR A 754 43.98 22.89 12.90
CA TYR A 754 43.02 21.93 12.32
C TYR A 754 43.35 21.63 10.85
N PRO A 755 43.24 20.36 10.38
CA PRO A 755 43.52 20.02 8.99
C PRO A 755 42.65 20.78 7.97
N ARG A 756 43.27 21.24 6.88
CA ARG A 756 42.55 21.82 5.73
C ARG A 756 41.48 20.85 5.24
N SER A 757 40.24 21.30 5.23
CA SER A 757 39.07 20.44 5.01
C SER A 757 37.87 21.19 4.44
N VAL A 758 36.99 20.41 3.78
CA VAL A 758 35.68 20.84 3.29
C VAL A 758 34.60 20.11 4.08
N TRP A 759 33.54 20.80 4.51
CA TRP A 759 32.51 20.27 5.42
C TRP A 759 31.15 20.40 4.75
N VAL A 760 30.25 19.41 4.93
CA VAL A 760 28.92 19.41 4.29
C VAL A 760 28.10 20.67 4.56
N ASP A 761 28.31 21.29 5.72
CA ASP A 761 27.71 22.56 6.16
C ASP A 761 27.93 23.70 5.14
N SER A 762 29.07 23.71 4.44
CA SER A 762 29.40 24.73 3.44
C SER A 762 28.49 24.70 2.20
N LEU A 763 27.73 23.62 1.98
CA LEU A 763 26.66 23.67 0.96
C LEU A 763 25.63 24.75 1.31
N MET A 764 25.19 24.81 2.57
CA MET A 764 24.32 25.88 3.05
C MET A 764 25.10 27.20 3.19
N MET A 765 26.22 27.20 3.92
CA MET A 765 26.85 28.45 4.35
C MET A 765 27.61 29.20 3.25
N PHE A 766 28.09 28.49 2.21
CA PHE A 766 28.92 29.06 1.15
C PHE A 766 28.28 28.96 -0.24
N SER A 767 27.34 28.04 -0.48
CA SER A 767 26.81 27.81 -1.84
C SER A 767 25.45 28.48 -2.07
N VAL A 768 24.59 28.56 -1.05
CA VAL A 768 23.24 29.14 -1.20
C VAL A 768 23.28 30.64 -1.48
N PHE A 769 24.05 31.41 -0.71
CA PHE A 769 24.16 32.86 -0.91
C PHE A 769 24.62 33.26 -2.33
N PRO A 770 25.75 32.76 -2.87
CA PRO A 770 26.15 33.10 -4.24
C PRO A 770 25.17 32.61 -5.32
N ALA A 771 24.43 31.52 -5.09
CA ALA A 771 23.38 31.10 -6.00
C ALA A 771 22.28 32.16 -6.10
N LEU A 772 21.70 32.54 -4.95
CA LEU A 772 20.61 33.52 -4.88
C LEU A 772 21.06 34.91 -5.34
N HIS A 773 22.20 35.40 -4.84
CA HIS A 773 22.75 36.70 -5.22
C HIS A 773 23.13 36.74 -6.70
N GLY A 774 23.81 35.69 -7.20
CA GLY A 774 24.21 35.59 -8.60
C GLY A 774 23.02 35.59 -9.56
N ALA A 775 21.94 34.87 -9.22
CA ALA A 775 20.70 34.86 -10.00
C ALA A 775 20.04 36.25 -10.04
N ALA A 776 19.93 36.94 -8.90
CA ALA A 776 19.31 38.26 -8.82
C ALA A 776 20.12 39.36 -9.52
N THR A 777 21.45 39.24 -9.55
CA THR A 777 22.35 40.26 -10.14
C THR A 777 22.81 39.93 -11.56
N GLY A 778 22.46 38.75 -12.08
CA GLY A 778 22.95 38.25 -13.36
C GLY A 778 24.42 37.81 -13.38
N ASP A 779 25.08 37.68 -12.22
CA ASP A 779 26.45 37.18 -12.13
C ASP A 779 26.50 35.64 -12.31
N ARG A 780 26.60 35.22 -13.58
CA ARG A 780 26.71 33.80 -13.95
C ARG A 780 27.87 33.09 -13.26
N ARG A 781 28.97 33.78 -12.98
CA ARG A 781 30.14 33.13 -12.36
C ARG A 781 29.84 32.70 -10.92
N LEU A 782 29.04 33.49 -10.19
CA LEU A 782 28.58 33.11 -8.84
C LEU A 782 27.61 31.93 -8.89
N VAL A 783 26.64 31.94 -9.82
CA VAL A 783 25.69 30.84 -10.04
C VAL A 783 26.44 29.55 -10.36
N ASP A 784 27.33 29.59 -11.35
CA ASP A 784 28.16 28.47 -11.77
C ASP A 784 29.04 27.93 -10.63
N THR A 785 29.62 28.83 -9.82
CA THR A 785 30.45 28.45 -8.66
C THR A 785 29.62 27.69 -7.63
N ALA A 786 28.40 28.14 -7.35
CA ALA A 786 27.48 27.49 -6.42
C ALA A 786 26.97 26.15 -6.97
N ALA A 787 26.57 26.12 -8.24
CA ALA A 787 25.99 24.95 -8.90
C ALA A 787 26.93 23.75 -8.96
N ARG A 788 28.25 23.96 -9.03
CA ARG A 788 29.24 22.87 -9.05
C ARG A 788 29.56 22.29 -7.65
N GLN A 789 29.24 23.00 -6.55
CA GLN A 789 29.60 22.54 -5.19
C GLN A 789 28.97 21.19 -4.83
N PRO A 790 27.65 20.93 -5.07
CA PRO A 790 27.03 19.66 -4.72
C PRO A 790 27.75 18.44 -5.29
N ALA A 791 28.03 18.43 -6.60
CA ALA A 791 28.73 17.33 -7.25
C ALA A 791 30.18 17.17 -6.74
N GLN A 792 30.88 18.28 -6.50
CA GLN A 792 32.24 18.26 -5.94
C GLN A 792 32.27 17.68 -4.52
N TYR A 793 31.28 17.99 -3.70
CA TYR A 793 31.17 17.49 -2.33
C TYR A 793 30.75 16.02 -2.36
N ALA A 794 29.81 15.64 -3.24
CA ALA A 794 29.32 14.27 -3.37
C ALA A 794 30.46 13.30 -3.69
N ARG A 795 31.32 13.65 -4.67
CA ARG A 795 32.51 12.85 -5.03
C ARG A 795 33.43 12.53 -3.85
N ARG A 796 33.37 13.32 -2.78
CA ARG A 796 34.32 13.27 -1.65
C ARG A 796 33.70 12.77 -0.35
N MET A 797 32.40 13.00 -0.15
CA MET A 797 31.74 12.83 1.15
C MET A 797 30.48 11.96 1.08
N LEU A 798 29.89 11.75 -0.09
CA LEU A 798 28.76 10.82 -0.25
C LEU A 798 29.28 9.38 -0.21
N ASP A 799 28.76 8.58 0.70
CA ASP A 799 29.05 7.16 0.76
C ASP A 799 28.18 6.39 -0.25
N PRO A 800 28.79 5.66 -1.22
CA PRO A 800 28.04 5.01 -2.29
C PRO A 800 27.24 3.78 -1.82
N GLY A 801 27.52 3.25 -0.62
CA GLY A 801 26.79 2.11 -0.06
C GLY A 801 25.53 2.50 0.71
N THR A 802 25.46 3.73 1.20
CA THR A 802 24.36 4.19 2.06
C THR A 802 23.63 5.43 1.54
N ASP A 803 24.18 6.11 0.52
CA ASP A 803 23.70 7.40 0.01
C ASP A 803 23.61 8.51 1.08
N LEU A 804 24.38 8.35 2.17
CA LEU A 804 24.54 9.33 3.25
C LEU A 804 25.89 10.06 3.15
N TRP A 805 25.92 11.26 3.72
CA TRP A 805 27.08 12.14 3.67
C TRP A 805 27.90 12.07 4.96
N HIS A 806 29.21 11.87 4.81
CA HIS A 806 30.19 12.11 5.86
C HIS A 806 30.32 13.61 6.15
N HIS A 807 30.59 13.98 7.41
CA HIS A 807 30.62 15.38 7.84
C HIS A 807 31.70 16.21 7.11
N SER A 808 32.92 15.70 6.98
CA SER A 808 34.00 16.45 6.32
C SER A 808 34.92 15.59 5.48
N TYR A 809 35.69 16.24 4.61
CA TYR A 809 36.78 15.65 3.84
C TYR A 809 38.08 16.40 4.11
N TRP A 810 39.10 15.66 4.55
CA TRP A 810 40.42 16.22 4.85
C TRP A 810 41.30 16.19 3.61
N ALA A 811 41.59 17.36 3.06
CA ALA A 811 42.18 17.51 1.74
C ALA A 811 43.55 16.85 1.59
N ARG A 812 44.44 17.05 2.58
CA ARG A 812 45.78 16.44 2.59
C ARG A 812 45.73 14.92 2.79
N ALA A 813 44.76 14.43 3.57
CA ALA A 813 44.63 13.01 3.87
C ALA A 813 43.89 12.22 2.78
N GLY A 814 43.29 12.91 1.79
CA GLY A 814 42.60 12.27 0.67
C GLY A 814 41.38 11.45 1.05
N ARG A 815 40.73 11.74 2.19
CA ARG A 815 39.63 10.90 2.72
C ARG A 815 38.59 11.67 3.53
N PRO A 816 37.33 11.17 3.57
CA PRO A 816 36.35 11.63 4.53
C PRO A 816 36.82 11.40 5.97
N HIS A 817 36.56 12.38 6.84
CA HIS A 817 36.82 12.28 8.27
C HIS A 817 35.82 13.09 9.10
N PRO A 818 35.38 12.60 10.27
CA PRO A 818 35.39 11.19 10.64
C PRO A 818 34.39 10.43 9.75
N ARG A 819 34.56 9.11 9.65
CA ARG A 819 33.59 8.23 8.98
C ARG A 819 32.32 8.07 9.83
N SER A 820 31.52 9.12 9.89
CA SER A 820 30.25 9.20 10.62
C SER A 820 29.24 9.96 9.79
N PHE A 821 27.97 9.51 9.83
CA PHE A 821 26.86 10.14 9.12
C PHE A 821 26.07 10.96 10.12
N TRP A 822 26.48 12.21 10.29
CA TRP A 822 25.85 13.13 11.22
C TRP A 822 24.56 13.69 10.64
N ALA A 823 23.48 13.63 11.42
CA ALA A 823 22.13 13.91 10.95
C ALA A 823 21.97 15.36 10.48
N ARG A 824 22.42 16.35 11.27
CA ARG A 824 22.31 17.77 10.86
C ARG A 824 23.13 18.06 9.61
N GLY A 825 24.32 17.46 9.46
CA GLY A 825 25.11 17.58 8.24
C GLY A 825 24.36 17.08 6.99
N ASN A 826 23.63 15.98 7.10
CA ASN A 826 22.78 15.48 5.99
C ASN A 826 21.53 16.36 5.80
N GLY A 827 20.99 16.91 6.89
CA GLY A 827 19.93 17.92 6.86
C GLY A 827 20.34 19.16 6.06
N TRP A 828 21.57 19.68 6.27
CA TRP A 828 22.09 20.81 5.49
C TRP A 828 22.12 20.53 4.00
N VAL A 829 22.51 19.32 3.61
CA VAL A 829 22.51 18.93 2.20
C VAL A 829 21.09 19.05 1.63
N VAL A 830 20.12 18.33 2.19
CA VAL A 830 18.78 18.28 1.60
C VAL A 830 18.02 19.60 1.69
N ALA A 831 18.34 20.46 2.66
CA ALA A 831 17.80 21.82 2.73
C ALA A 831 18.45 22.77 1.70
N ALA A 832 19.75 22.65 1.44
CA ALA A 832 20.46 23.57 0.54
C ALA A 832 20.25 23.27 -0.95
N LEU A 833 20.11 21.99 -1.35
CA LEU A 833 20.01 21.63 -2.77
C LEU A 833 18.80 22.27 -3.48
N PRO A 834 17.57 22.27 -2.92
CA PRO A 834 16.42 22.95 -3.54
C PRO A 834 16.64 24.47 -3.66
N MET A 835 17.25 25.11 -2.65
CA MET A 835 17.56 26.54 -2.70
C MET A 835 18.56 26.89 -3.81
N ILE A 836 19.54 26.02 -4.07
CA ILE A 836 20.47 26.19 -5.19
C ILE A 836 19.72 25.98 -6.51
N LEU A 837 18.88 24.94 -6.61
CA LEU A 837 18.10 24.63 -7.80
C LEU A 837 17.18 25.79 -8.21
N ASP A 838 16.54 26.48 -7.27
CA ASP A 838 15.68 27.63 -7.57
C ASP A 838 16.44 28.77 -8.27
N ALA A 839 17.74 28.90 -8.03
CA ALA A 839 18.59 29.93 -8.63
C ALA A 839 19.18 29.53 -10.00
N LEU A 840 19.04 28.28 -10.43
CA LEU A 840 19.64 27.81 -11.69
C LEU A 840 18.69 28.01 -12.88
N PRO A 841 19.20 28.50 -14.04
CA PRO A 841 18.45 28.48 -15.30
C PRO A 841 17.95 27.06 -15.63
N PRO A 842 16.75 26.89 -16.26
CA PRO A 842 16.17 25.57 -16.54
C PRO A 842 17.08 24.61 -17.34
N ASP A 843 17.95 25.15 -18.18
CA ASP A 843 18.89 24.43 -19.05
C ASP A 843 20.30 24.27 -18.44
N HIS A 844 20.51 24.72 -17.20
CA HIS A 844 21.82 24.67 -16.57
C HIS A 844 22.29 23.21 -16.34
N PRO A 845 23.52 22.84 -16.76
CA PRO A 845 23.96 21.44 -16.81
C PRO A 845 24.00 20.73 -15.45
N GLU A 846 24.22 21.47 -14.36
CA GLU A 846 24.24 20.90 -13.00
C GLU A 846 22.85 20.60 -12.43
N ARG A 847 21.73 21.02 -13.05
CA ARG A 847 20.38 20.77 -12.51
C ARG A 847 20.10 19.27 -12.34
N GLY A 848 20.32 18.48 -13.39
CA GLY A 848 20.10 17.02 -13.36
C GLY A 848 20.89 16.33 -12.24
N PRO A 849 22.22 16.48 -12.20
CA PRO A 849 23.06 15.96 -11.12
C PRO A 849 22.61 16.36 -9.71
N ILE A 850 22.18 17.61 -9.50
CA ILE A 850 21.71 18.08 -8.20
C ILE A 850 20.38 17.41 -7.82
N VAL A 851 19.43 17.29 -8.75
CA VAL A 851 18.16 16.58 -8.52
C VAL A 851 18.41 15.11 -8.17
N ASP A 852 19.36 14.45 -8.85
CA ASP A 852 19.72 13.06 -8.56
C ASP A 852 20.33 12.89 -7.16
N LEU A 853 21.21 13.81 -6.75
CA LEU A 853 21.76 13.83 -5.38
C LEU A 853 20.66 14.04 -4.35
N LEU A 854 19.77 15.00 -4.58
CA LEU A 854 18.62 15.28 -3.71
C LEU A 854 17.74 14.04 -3.57
N ARG A 855 17.41 13.34 -4.66
CA ARG A 855 16.59 12.11 -4.66
C ARG A 855 17.27 10.98 -3.89
N ARG A 856 18.54 10.70 -4.17
CA ARG A 856 19.30 9.62 -3.51
C ARG A 856 19.43 9.86 -2.01
N THR A 857 19.86 11.06 -1.60
CA THR A 857 20.01 11.38 -0.18
C THR A 857 18.66 11.42 0.53
N SER A 858 17.61 11.93 -0.12
CA SER A 858 16.25 11.94 0.46
C SER A 858 15.70 10.53 0.64
N ALA A 859 15.91 9.62 -0.31
CA ALA A 859 15.56 8.21 -0.15
C ALA A 859 16.29 7.58 1.05
N ALA A 860 17.60 7.80 1.18
CA ALA A 860 18.39 7.28 2.30
C ALA A 860 17.93 7.80 3.67
N LEU A 861 17.51 9.07 3.73
CA LEU A 861 16.98 9.69 4.94
C LEU A 861 15.56 9.20 5.27
N ARG A 862 14.69 9.04 4.26
CA ARG A 862 13.32 8.49 4.42
C ARG A 862 13.33 7.11 5.01
N ASP A 863 14.21 6.23 4.53
CA ASP A 863 14.37 4.86 5.04
C ASP A 863 14.85 4.83 6.51
N ARG A 864 15.31 5.96 7.05
CA ARG A 864 15.84 6.12 8.41
C ARG A 864 14.99 7.02 9.30
N GLN A 865 13.84 7.50 8.81
CA GLN A 865 12.91 8.26 9.63
C GLN A 865 12.37 7.36 10.74
N ARG A 866 12.43 7.83 11.99
CA ARG A 866 11.85 7.10 13.12
C ARG A 866 10.31 7.15 13.04
N PRO A 867 9.60 6.21 13.69
CA PRO A 867 8.13 6.24 13.76
C PRO A 867 7.57 7.55 14.33
N ASP A 868 8.32 8.21 15.23
CA ASP A 868 7.97 9.52 15.80
C ASP A 868 8.27 10.71 14.87
N GLY A 869 8.64 10.46 13.61
CA GLY A 869 8.93 11.47 12.58
C GLY A 869 10.36 12.04 12.61
N THR A 870 11.18 11.68 13.61
CA THR A 870 12.49 12.31 13.85
C THR A 870 13.69 11.48 13.44
N TRP A 871 14.89 12.06 13.52
CA TRP A 871 16.16 11.36 13.36
C TRP A 871 17.03 11.46 14.62
N PRO A 872 17.81 10.42 14.93
CA PRO A 872 18.88 10.52 15.93
C PRO A 872 20.08 11.29 15.37
N THR A 873 20.98 11.77 16.24
CA THR A 873 22.20 12.50 15.85
C THR A 873 23.07 11.79 14.82
N VAL A 874 23.12 10.44 14.80
CA VAL A 874 23.94 9.64 13.89
C VAL A 874 23.06 8.63 13.12
N LEU A 875 23.19 8.64 11.79
CA LEU A 875 22.31 7.94 10.82
C LEU A 875 22.86 6.61 10.26
N GLY A 876 24.14 6.31 10.52
CA GLY A 876 24.85 5.19 9.87
C GLY A 876 24.30 3.80 10.20
N PRO A 877 24.99 2.72 9.77
CA PRO A 877 24.59 1.33 10.06
C PRO A 877 24.38 1.01 11.55
N ARG A 878 24.99 1.81 12.44
CA ARG A 878 24.71 1.82 13.88
C ARG A 878 24.09 3.17 14.27
N PRO A 879 22.80 3.39 13.95
CA PRO A 879 22.13 4.64 14.26
C PRO A 879 22.07 4.83 15.77
N GLY A 880 22.06 6.07 16.24
CA GLY A 880 21.97 6.36 17.68
C GLY A 880 22.39 7.77 18.04
N GLY A 881 22.33 8.07 19.33
CA GLY A 881 22.40 9.43 19.85
C GLY A 881 21.04 9.93 20.28
N TYR A 882 21.01 11.20 20.68
CA TYR A 882 19.79 11.88 21.08
C TYR A 882 18.91 12.19 19.85
N ARG A 883 17.63 12.43 20.11
CA ARG A 883 16.69 12.97 19.12
C ARG A 883 17.18 14.37 18.73
N GLU A 884 17.40 14.58 17.44
CA GLU A 884 18.05 15.80 16.95
C GLU A 884 17.05 16.65 16.17
N LEU A 885 16.50 17.68 16.82
CA LEU A 885 15.41 18.44 16.22
C LEU A 885 15.85 19.38 15.12
N SER A 886 17.10 19.85 15.11
CA SER A 886 17.57 20.70 14.02
C SER A 886 17.76 19.93 12.71
N ALA A 887 18.30 18.71 12.74
CA ALA A 887 18.34 17.80 11.60
C ALA A 887 16.93 17.46 11.12
N THR A 888 16.04 17.12 12.06
CA THR A 888 14.65 16.77 11.74
C THR A 888 13.95 17.93 11.02
N ALA A 889 14.12 19.16 11.52
CA ALA A 889 13.58 20.35 10.89
C ALA A 889 14.22 20.65 9.52
N LEU A 890 15.54 20.51 9.37
CA LEU A 890 16.21 20.72 8.08
C LEU A 890 15.76 19.73 7.01
N ILE A 891 15.60 18.46 7.38
CA ILE A 891 15.10 17.43 6.47
C ILE A 891 13.66 17.74 6.07
N SER A 892 12.82 18.15 7.02
CA SER A 892 11.46 18.61 6.74
C SER A 892 11.45 19.79 5.77
N ALA A 893 12.26 20.83 6.02
CA ALA A 893 12.34 22.02 5.16
C ALA A 893 12.76 21.66 3.74
N GLY A 894 13.84 20.88 3.60
CA GLY A 894 14.34 20.45 2.29
C GLY A 894 13.34 19.59 1.51
N TRP A 895 12.65 18.67 2.17
CA TRP A 895 11.63 17.85 1.52
C TRP A 895 10.39 18.64 1.14
N SER A 896 9.85 19.47 2.04
CA SER A 896 8.69 20.30 1.73
C SER A 896 8.97 21.24 0.54
N HIS A 897 10.13 21.91 0.55
CA HIS A 897 10.58 22.74 -0.57
C HIS A 897 10.69 21.92 -1.85
N ALA A 898 11.41 20.79 -1.82
CA ALA A 898 11.63 19.98 -3.01
C ALA A 898 10.35 19.38 -3.60
N VAL A 899 9.36 19.04 -2.77
CA VAL A 899 8.03 18.60 -3.23
C VAL A 899 7.29 19.77 -3.89
N ARG A 900 7.24 20.93 -3.21
CA ARG A 900 6.62 22.15 -3.73
C ARG A 900 7.21 22.59 -5.08
N ALA A 901 8.53 22.46 -5.24
CA ALA A 901 9.26 22.78 -6.48
C ALA A 901 9.26 21.64 -7.53
N GLY A 902 8.61 20.51 -7.27
CA GLY A 902 8.53 19.37 -8.20
C GLY A 902 9.85 18.59 -8.40
N HIS A 903 10.82 18.74 -7.50
CA HIS A 903 12.11 18.02 -7.53
C HIS A 903 12.04 16.65 -6.85
N LEU A 904 11.19 16.51 -5.84
CA LEU A 904 10.81 15.25 -5.21
C LEU A 904 9.32 14.92 -5.48
N PRO A 905 8.96 13.63 -5.59
CA PRO A 905 7.58 13.23 -5.77
C PRO A 905 6.72 13.48 -4.52
N GLU A 906 5.41 13.61 -4.72
CA GLU A 906 4.40 13.90 -3.69
C GLU A 906 4.44 12.96 -2.47
N GLU A 907 4.93 11.73 -2.64
CA GLU A 907 5.15 10.75 -1.56
C GLU A 907 6.08 11.25 -0.43
N TYR A 908 6.90 12.28 -0.67
CA TYR A 908 7.75 12.89 0.37
C TYR A 908 7.00 13.90 1.25
N ARG A 909 5.79 14.35 0.87
CA ARG A 909 4.97 15.29 1.66
C ARG A 909 4.60 14.71 3.02
N GLY A 910 4.09 13.48 3.05
CA GLY A 910 3.71 12.81 4.31
C GLY A 910 4.88 12.68 5.31
N PRO A 911 6.04 12.11 4.90
CA PRO A 911 7.26 12.10 5.71
C PRO A 911 7.73 13.48 6.18
N ALA A 912 7.68 14.51 5.32
CA ALA A 912 8.05 15.87 5.69
C ALA A 912 7.12 16.42 6.78
N LEU A 913 5.80 16.29 6.62
CA LEU A 913 4.82 16.75 7.61
C LEU A 913 4.94 16.01 8.94
N ARG A 914 5.28 14.72 8.96
CA ARG A 914 5.57 13.99 10.22
C ARG A 914 6.79 14.56 10.94
N ALA A 915 7.84 14.93 10.20
CA ALA A 915 9.01 15.55 10.79
C ALA A 915 8.67 16.95 11.34
N LEU A 916 7.92 17.76 10.59
CA LEU A 916 7.45 19.07 11.02
C LEU A 916 6.58 19.02 12.28
N ASP A 917 5.62 18.10 12.32
CA ASP A 917 4.73 17.90 13.46
C ASP A 917 5.52 17.46 14.70
N ALA A 918 6.50 16.56 14.54
CA ALA A 918 7.35 16.13 15.63
C ALA A 918 8.16 17.28 16.24
N VAL A 919 8.69 18.19 15.42
CA VAL A 919 9.40 19.40 15.89
C VAL A 919 8.41 20.36 16.55
N THR A 920 7.25 20.58 15.94
CA THR A 920 6.19 21.48 16.47
C THR A 920 5.71 21.05 17.85
N ARG A 921 5.46 19.75 18.05
CA ARG A 921 5.03 19.21 19.35
C ARG A 921 6.09 19.27 20.43
N ALA A 922 7.36 19.41 20.06
CA ALA A 922 8.45 19.54 21.02
C ALA A 922 8.61 20.98 21.55
N VAL A 923 7.93 21.97 20.95
CA VAL A 923 7.99 23.36 21.39
C VAL A 923 7.40 23.49 22.80
N GLU A 924 8.22 23.98 23.73
CA GLU A 924 7.87 24.16 25.13
C GLU A 924 7.37 25.59 25.38
N ARG A 925 6.28 25.73 26.15
CA ARG A 925 5.80 27.03 26.64
C ARG A 925 5.97 27.05 28.15
N ARG A 926 6.90 27.86 28.64
CA ARG A 926 7.29 27.90 30.06
C ARG A 926 7.65 29.32 30.48
N ASP A 927 7.22 29.72 31.67
CA ASP A 927 7.57 31.01 32.29
C ASP A 927 7.24 32.23 31.38
N GLY A 928 6.14 32.14 30.62
CA GLY A 928 5.71 33.16 29.67
C GLY A 928 6.56 33.25 28.38
N ALA A 929 7.50 32.32 28.18
CA ALA A 929 8.34 32.23 27.00
C ALA A 929 8.10 30.93 26.22
N VAL A 930 8.45 30.97 24.93
CA VAL A 930 8.35 29.83 24.01
C VAL A 930 9.77 29.39 23.65
N HIS A 931 10.02 28.08 23.68
CA HIS A 931 11.33 27.49 23.50
C HIS A 931 11.30 26.27 22.58
N LEU A 932 12.34 26.09 21.77
CA LEU A 932 12.57 24.88 20.98
C LEU A 932 13.73 24.08 21.60
N PRO A 933 13.49 22.91 22.23
CA PRO A 933 14.52 22.12 22.89
C PRO A 933 15.26 21.18 21.93
N GLU A 934 16.14 20.32 22.48
CA GLU A 934 16.73 19.17 21.76
C GLU A 934 17.49 19.53 20.46
N ILE A 935 18.03 20.75 20.39
CA ILE A 935 18.92 21.16 19.30
C ILE A 935 20.36 20.96 19.76
N SER A 936 21.19 20.29 18.98
CA SER A 936 22.60 20.19 19.39
C SER A 936 23.42 21.43 19.14
N GLY A 937 24.38 21.67 20.05
CA GLY A 937 25.36 22.73 19.97
C GLY A 937 26.27 22.66 18.73
N PRO A 938 27.17 23.64 18.56
CA PRO A 938 28.16 23.64 17.49
C PRO A 938 28.94 22.33 17.48
N THR A 939 28.96 21.66 16.33
CA THR A 939 29.54 20.33 16.17
C THR A 939 30.68 20.40 15.19
N ILE A 940 31.90 20.09 15.64
CA ILE A 940 33.10 20.04 14.79
C ILE A 940 33.52 18.58 14.56
N PRO A 941 34.06 18.23 13.37
CA PRO A 941 34.61 16.89 13.15
C PRO A 941 35.88 16.70 14.00
N LEU A 942 35.80 16.04 15.15
CA LEU A 942 36.96 15.90 16.03
C LEU A 942 38.05 14.99 15.40
N PRO A 943 39.34 15.37 15.47
CA PRO A 943 40.43 14.55 14.92
C PRO A 943 40.52 13.15 15.54
N VAL A 944 40.32 13.04 16.86
CA VAL A 944 40.56 11.80 17.63
C VAL A 944 39.26 11.11 18.07
N PHE A 945 38.17 11.87 18.29
CA PHE A 945 36.90 11.33 18.80
C PHE A 945 35.84 11.25 17.70
N GLY A 946 35.97 10.28 16.79
CA GLY A 946 35.12 10.12 15.60
C GLY A 946 33.62 10.07 15.89
N ARG A 947 33.00 8.88 15.96
CA ARG A 947 31.56 8.76 16.25
C ARG A 947 31.20 9.29 17.64
N LEU A 948 32.05 9.03 18.63
CA LEU A 948 31.80 9.39 20.03
C LEU A 948 31.66 10.91 20.21
N GLY A 949 32.43 11.71 19.46
CA GLY A 949 32.35 13.17 19.51
C GLY A 949 30.93 13.70 19.26
N TYR A 950 30.22 13.14 18.27
CA TYR A 950 28.84 13.53 17.95
C TYR A 950 27.84 13.15 19.03
N LEU A 951 28.02 11.98 19.65
CA LEU A 951 27.11 11.48 20.68
C LEU A 951 27.19 12.29 21.98
N LEU A 952 28.32 12.94 22.21
CA LEU A 952 28.59 13.73 23.41
C LEU A 952 28.30 15.23 23.23
N VAL A 953 27.91 15.68 22.04
CA VAL A 953 27.55 17.09 21.83
C VAL A 953 26.32 17.41 22.68
N PRO A 954 26.38 18.43 23.56
CA PRO A 954 25.25 18.80 24.39
C PRO A 954 24.10 19.35 23.53
N THR A 955 22.88 18.99 23.92
CA THR A 955 21.65 19.60 23.40
C THR A 955 21.23 20.78 24.24
N GLY A 956 20.73 21.83 23.60
CA GLY A 956 20.22 23.04 24.23
C GLY A 956 18.86 23.44 23.69
N ARG A 957 18.36 24.55 24.23
CA ARG A 957 17.17 25.26 23.73
C ARG A 957 17.57 26.41 22.82
N ASP A 958 16.71 26.74 21.88
CA ASP A 958 16.71 28.01 21.14
C ASP A 958 18.01 28.29 20.36
N HIS A 959 18.77 27.26 20.02
CA HIS A 959 19.92 27.43 19.15
C HIS A 959 19.45 27.98 17.79
N PRO A 960 20.01 29.09 17.30
CA PRO A 960 19.41 29.88 16.21
C PRO A 960 19.29 29.09 14.91
N TRP A 961 20.20 28.15 14.63
CA TRP A 961 20.12 27.29 13.45
C TRP A 961 19.01 26.25 13.51
N GLY A 962 18.67 25.74 14.71
CA GLY A 962 17.55 24.81 14.86
C GLY A 962 16.20 25.52 14.76
N VAL A 963 16.12 26.74 15.31
CA VAL A 963 14.95 27.61 15.15
C VAL A 963 14.77 28.00 13.69
N ALA A 964 15.83 28.45 13.02
CA ALA A 964 15.80 28.78 11.60
C ALA A 964 15.31 27.59 10.74
N ALA A 965 15.84 26.40 11.00
CA ALA A 965 15.40 25.19 10.30
C ALA A 965 13.91 24.89 10.51
N TYR A 966 13.40 25.08 11.74
CA TYR A 966 11.98 24.89 12.04
C TYR A 966 11.09 25.90 11.33
N VAL A 967 11.47 27.18 11.35
CA VAL A 967 10.74 28.25 10.65
C VAL A 967 10.71 27.97 9.15
N LEU A 968 11.84 27.65 8.54
CA LEU A 968 11.89 27.29 7.12
C LEU A 968 11.02 26.06 6.82
N ALA A 969 11.02 25.05 7.68
CA ALA A 969 10.16 23.88 7.52
C ALA A 969 8.67 24.22 7.57
N ALA A 970 8.27 25.11 8.49
CA ALA A 970 6.89 25.57 8.60
C ALA A 970 6.47 26.40 7.38
N LEU A 971 7.35 27.25 6.86
CA LEU A 971 7.11 28.06 5.66
C LEU A 971 6.97 27.19 4.41
N GLU A 972 7.91 26.28 4.17
CA GLU A 972 7.93 25.46 2.96
C GLU A 972 6.81 24.41 2.93
N ALA A 973 6.19 24.12 4.08
CA ALA A 973 5.06 23.21 4.19
C ALA A 973 3.70 23.85 3.88
N GLN A 974 3.62 25.17 3.69
CA GLN A 974 2.36 25.83 3.35
C GLN A 974 1.92 25.50 1.92
N ASP A 975 0.62 25.26 1.73
CA ASP A 975 0.04 25.04 0.41
C ASP A 975 -0.17 26.39 -0.30
N GLY A 976 0.74 26.71 -1.24
CA GLY A 976 0.60 27.85 -2.13
C GLY A 976 1.47 27.68 -3.38
N PRO A 977 1.01 28.14 -4.56
CA PRO A 977 1.90 28.26 -5.72
C PRO A 977 2.96 29.34 -5.43
N ALA A 978 4.17 29.14 -5.95
CA ALA A 978 5.20 30.19 -6.02
C ALA A 978 4.80 31.27 -7.02
#